data_AF-A0A7S7MR96-F1
#
_entry.id   AF-A0A7S7MR96-F1
#
_cell.length_a   1.000
_cell.length_b   1.000
_cell.length_c   1.000
_cell.angle_alpha   90.00
_cell.angle_beta   90.00
_cell.angle_gamma   90.00
#
_symmetry.space_group_name_H-M   'P 1'
#
loop_
_entity.id
_entity.type
_entity.pdbx_description
1 polymer ?
#
loop_
_entity_poly.entity_id
_entity_poly.type
_entity_poly.pdbx_seq_one_letter_code
_entity_poly.pdbx_strand_id
1 'polypeptide(L)'
;MRANFKDYPFTEKINANSHQIINYQDTAHESLTGSNPELPSGHRVTARIPVTTEEITSGITLIHGVVTLEPAKEDDSTILGYTLKATTLKLAPSTSDTSLSQHLVPMIKRQTSEKLGTAEFIDFPTSTSTPPADTPPRLRMNTCFAGNLVKAANVSLEHLFSLTPKTWQEPPLTPDGAAEDIDFNGAHSKYFWELFLYVPWLVAHRLNQEQQYVEAQAWLKHIFDPARLADTDSERPEFWGFNELVRTGPLPGSVTHDPHKLAIRSPVHFRKAIYLLYLDILLNRGDAAYRQLTPDSLTQAKLWYTRANHFLGPRPRVITTEPWDKITLESLTTNRSKALVELEQTNPPITINPATEGIALASLTDTDNLCLPFNTELVARWDKLESRLHNLRYNLDITGKPLRLSLYATPLSPLKLLASRSSGAFGEGGVASFIDAQVGHYRFQVMLGHALTATEAVIQFGNTVLSLIERKEQAEYLELQQQQAWDLANIVVTQQHQALLLDEKNRQALGASRSMIESRMRHYERLLTEGISPAEAHAGQLYLLSSGFETAGSTAAAGAGIAMIAPNIFGTSTGGARWEGPFYAAQALAQGTATVLRGTAADLDRSEQFNRREQEWAHAQDQARLELAQVDAQLQAYAEQEKATRLQLRLAETSLAQAWSNYQLLAKRFTRAQLYDWLNVQLSKFYYQVYDLSLSLCRTAQACWQYEVADYASTFIQPGAWNNNYRGYLAGEALKLSLLKMNAAYVNHNVRDLEIVKTISLRHRMIDCKVPPPTTDTTGTQSSSTQNTWAEHKRQLVDNGALCFKLPEALFEEDYPHHILRRIKGISVSLPATLGPYEDIKAILTQTHNEIVLPSGERRRDMRAHQQVALSTGLDDNGLFTLNFESQDRYLPFEYTGAISNWTLEFPNPAQQEAVLKSINDIVIHLRYTARVPAASEVKA
;
A
#
# COMPACT_ATOMS: atom_id res chain seq x y z
N MET A 1 -69.02 -58.23 -45.31
CA MET A 1 -69.38 -58.85 -44.01
C MET A 1 -70.88 -58.85 -43.67
N ARG A 2 -71.80 -58.53 -44.60
CA ARG A 2 -73.26 -58.63 -44.37
C ARG A 2 -73.86 -60.04 -44.59
N ALA A 3 -73.05 -61.04 -44.97
CA ALA A 3 -73.53 -62.40 -45.27
C ALA A 3 -73.56 -63.33 -44.05
N ASN A 4 -72.85 -63.02 -42.97
CA ASN A 4 -72.66 -63.94 -41.83
C ASN A 4 -73.71 -63.80 -40.71
N PHE A 5 -74.72 -62.95 -40.88
CA PHE A 5 -75.71 -62.64 -39.84
C PHE A 5 -77.15 -62.70 -40.35
N LYS A 6 -77.42 -63.45 -41.42
CA LYS A 6 -78.76 -63.59 -42.01
C LYS A 6 -79.77 -64.28 -41.07
N ASP A 7 -79.29 -65.02 -40.09
CA ASP A 7 -80.12 -65.84 -39.19
C ASP A 7 -80.44 -65.17 -37.85
N TYR A 8 -80.00 -63.92 -37.65
CA TYR A 8 -80.24 -63.17 -36.41
C TYR A 8 -81.12 -61.94 -36.68
N PRO A 9 -82.28 -61.78 -36.01
CA PRO A 9 -83.14 -60.61 -36.20
C PRO A 9 -82.41 -59.36 -35.67
N PHE A 10 -82.01 -58.47 -36.57
CA PHE A 10 -81.54 -57.15 -36.19
C PHE A 10 -82.74 -56.29 -35.82
N THR A 11 -82.82 -55.92 -34.55
CA THR A 11 -83.72 -54.85 -34.09
C THR A 11 -83.01 -53.52 -34.36
N GLU A 12 -83.59 -52.68 -35.23
CA GLU A 12 -83.03 -51.35 -35.54
C GLU A 12 -83.13 -50.36 -34.37
N LYS A 13 -83.73 -50.77 -33.24
CA LYS A 13 -83.79 -49.99 -32.00
C LYS A 13 -83.43 -50.86 -30.79
N ILE A 14 -82.41 -50.44 -30.05
CA ILE A 14 -82.06 -50.96 -28.72
C ILE A 14 -83.03 -50.30 -27.72
N ASN A 15 -84.13 -50.99 -27.38
CA ASN A 15 -85.12 -50.53 -26.41
C ASN A 15 -84.72 -50.97 -25.00
N ALA A 16 -84.63 -50.04 -24.05
CA ALA A 16 -84.12 -50.24 -22.68
C ALA A 16 -84.79 -51.38 -21.87
N ASN A 17 -85.93 -51.90 -22.33
CA ASN A 17 -86.69 -52.94 -21.62
C ASN A 17 -86.36 -54.39 -22.03
N SER A 18 -85.53 -54.66 -23.04
CA SER A 18 -85.21 -56.05 -23.46
C SER A 18 -83.73 -56.43 -23.45
N HIS A 19 -82.82 -55.53 -23.05
CA HIS A 19 -81.38 -55.81 -22.94
C HIS A 19 -80.73 -54.85 -21.94
N GLN A 20 -79.96 -55.41 -21.01
CA GLN A 20 -79.29 -54.64 -19.96
C GLN A 20 -77.92 -54.18 -20.48
N ILE A 21 -77.74 -52.87 -20.67
CA ILE A 21 -76.44 -52.29 -21.05
C ILE A 21 -75.58 -52.25 -19.80
N ILE A 22 -74.58 -53.13 -19.77
CA ILE A 22 -73.67 -53.26 -18.66
C ILE A 22 -72.44 -52.39 -18.99
N ASN A 23 -72.36 -51.23 -18.35
CA ASN A 23 -71.30 -50.22 -18.45
C ASN A 23 -71.42 -49.25 -19.65
N TYR A 24 -72.32 -48.27 -19.55
CA TYR A 24 -72.36 -47.08 -20.40
C TYR A 24 -71.50 -45.97 -19.76
N GLN A 25 -70.34 -45.68 -20.32
CA GLN A 25 -69.55 -44.49 -19.94
C GLN A 25 -69.82 -43.39 -20.96
N ASP A 26 -70.55 -42.36 -20.55
CA ASP A 26 -70.84 -41.18 -21.36
C ASP A 26 -69.63 -40.22 -21.33
N THR A 27 -68.54 -40.61 -21.99
CA THR A 27 -67.39 -39.72 -22.17
C THR A 27 -67.50 -39.03 -23.52
N ALA A 28 -68.17 -37.89 -23.57
CA ALA A 28 -68.17 -37.03 -24.75
C ALA A 28 -66.71 -36.63 -25.07
N HIS A 29 -66.18 -37.10 -26.20
CA HIS A 29 -64.94 -36.59 -26.76
C HIS A 29 -65.31 -35.61 -27.87
N GLU A 30 -64.99 -34.32 -27.71
CA GLU A 30 -64.97 -33.39 -28.85
C GLU A 30 -63.89 -33.87 -29.82
N SER A 31 -64.29 -34.59 -30.86
CA SER A 31 -63.37 -35.02 -31.91
C SER A 31 -63.02 -33.80 -32.77
N LEU A 32 -61.80 -33.29 -32.59
CA LEU A 32 -61.15 -32.46 -33.59
C LEU A 32 -60.93 -33.29 -34.86
N THR A 33 -61.19 -32.70 -36.04
CA THR A 33 -61.08 -33.37 -37.35
C THR A 33 -59.74 -34.09 -37.50
N GLY A 34 -59.76 -35.43 -37.55
CA GLY A 34 -58.59 -36.29 -37.80
C GLY A 34 -58.18 -37.26 -36.68
N SER A 35 -58.89 -37.31 -35.54
CA SER A 35 -58.58 -38.25 -34.45
C SER A 35 -59.35 -39.58 -34.55
N ASN A 36 -58.66 -40.72 -34.49
CA ASN A 36 -59.26 -42.05 -34.29
C ASN A 36 -59.31 -42.36 -32.78
N PRO A 37 -60.49 -42.58 -32.17
CA PRO A 37 -60.56 -43.00 -30.78
C PRO A 37 -60.12 -44.48 -30.64
N GLU A 38 -58.99 -44.73 -29.96
CA GLU A 38 -58.52 -46.08 -29.62
C GLU A 38 -58.58 -46.32 -28.11
N LEU A 39 -59.13 -47.46 -27.70
CA LEU A 39 -59.08 -47.93 -26.31
C LEU A 39 -57.67 -48.46 -25.98
N PRO A 40 -57.07 -48.10 -24.83
CA PRO A 40 -55.74 -48.57 -24.46
C PRO A 40 -55.68 -50.09 -24.26
N SER A 41 -54.62 -50.71 -24.76
CA SER A 41 -54.36 -52.16 -24.64
C SER A 41 -54.37 -52.60 -23.17
N GLY A 42 -55.15 -53.64 -22.85
CA GLY A 42 -55.24 -54.20 -21.51
C GLY A 42 -56.34 -53.61 -20.61
N HIS A 43 -57.23 -52.76 -21.15
CA HIS A 43 -58.39 -52.27 -20.41
C HIS A 43 -59.30 -53.44 -19.96
N ARG A 44 -59.51 -53.57 -18.64
CA ARG A 44 -60.32 -54.63 -18.02
C ARG A 44 -61.57 -54.04 -17.39
N VAL A 45 -62.72 -54.59 -17.75
CA VAL A 45 -64.02 -54.27 -17.14
C VAL A 45 -64.55 -55.53 -16.47
N THR A 46 -65.09 -55.38 -15.26
CA THR A 46 -65.64 -56.49 -14.49
C THR A 46 -67.11 -56.18 -14.20
N ALA A 47 -68.00 -57.14 -14.47
CA ALA A 47 -69.42 -56.99 -14.18
C ALA A 47 -69.98 -58.28 -13.57
N ARG A 48 -71.01 -58.14 -12.74
CA ARG A 48 -71.72 -59.26 -12.12
C ARG A 48 -73.10 -59.37 -12.74
N ILE A 49 -73.41 -60.51 -13.33
CA ILE A 49 -74.68 -60.77 -14.00
C ILE A 49 -75.40 -61.85 -13.17
N PRO A 50 -76.62 -61.58 -12.67
CA PRO A 50 -77.44 -62.63 -12.08
C PRO A 50 -77.92 -63.57 -13.20
N VAL A 51 -77.65 -64.86 -13.07
CA VAL A 51 -78.04 -65.88 -14.08
C VAL A 51 -79.17 -66.72 -13.51
N THR A 52 -80.25 -66.88 -14.27
CA THR A 52 -81.37 -67.75 -13.92
C THR A 52 -81.09 -69.21 -14.33
N THR A 53 -81.75 -70.17 -13.69
CA THR A 53 -81.51 -71.62 -13.91
C THR A 53 -81.76 -72.08 -15.35
N GLU A 54 -82.62 -71.38 -16.11
CA GLU A 54 -82.84 -71.64 -17.54
C GLU A 54 -81.64 -71.19 -18.40
N GLU A 55 -81.01 -70.05 -18.05
CA GLU A 55 -79.87 -69.47 -18.78
C GLU A 55 -78.56 -70.25 -18.61
N ILE A 56 -78.46 -71.07 -17.55
CA ILE A 56 -77.31 -71.97 -17.31
C ILE A 56 -77.21 -73.07 -18.39
N THR A 57 -78.34 -73.48 -18.97
CA THR A 57 -78.38 -74.56 -19.97
C THR A 57 -78.32 -74.07 -21.42
N SER A 58 -78.87 -72.88 -21.72
CA SER A 58 -78.88 -72.29 -23.08
C SER A 58 -77.59 -71.53 -23.44
N GLY A 59 -76.79 -71.13 -22.44
CA GLY A 59 -75.61 -70.28 -22.62
C GLY A 59 -75.98 -68.79 -22.71
N ILE A 60 -75.04 -67.93 -22.33
CA ILE A 60 -75.22 -66.47 -22.24
C ILE A 60 -74.45 -65.83 -23.40
N THR A 61 -75.11 -65.03 -24.23
CA THR A 61 -74.43 -64.29 -25.31
C THR A 61 -74.08 -62.89 -24.83
N LEU A 62 -72.77 -62.59 -24.76
CA LEU A 62 -72.25 -61.27 -24.46
C LEU A 62 -71.88 -60.54 -25.75
N ILE A 63 -72.40 -59.34 -25.94
CA ILE A 63 -72.03 -58.45 -27.05
C ILE A 63 -71.09 -57.39 -26.48
N HIS A 64 -69.87 -57.29 -27.03
CA HIS A 64 -68.88 -56.31 -26.62
C HIS A 64 -68.22 -55.65 -27.84
N GLY A 65 -67.89 -54.37 -27.73
CA GLY A 65 -67.28 -53.60 -28.82
C GLY A 65 -67.54 -52.10 -28.68
N VAL A 66 -67.32 -51.34 -29.76
CA VAL A 66 -67.47 -49.86 -29.77
C VAL A 66 -68.61 -49.45 -30.68
N VAL A 67 -69.43 -48.49 -30.25
CA VAL A 67 -70.52 -47.88 -31.04
C VAL A 67 -70.34 -46.36 -31.04
N THR A 68 -70.39 -45.75 -32.21
CA THR A 68 -70.36 -44.29 -32.39
C THR A 68 -71.76 -43.77 -32.68
N LEU A 69 -72.19 -42.76 -31.92
CA LEU A 69 -73.52 -42.18 -31.94
C LEU A 69 -73.44 -40.67 -32.26
N GLU A 70 -74.41 -40.14 -32.98
CA GLU A 70 -74.67 -38.70 -33.06
C GLU A 70 -75.83 -38.35 -32.11
N PRO A 71 -75.62 -37.46 -31.12
CA PRO A 71 -76.68 -37.09 -30.19
C PRO A 71 -77.66 -36.10 -30.83
N ALA A 72 -78.94 -36.49 -30.97
CA ALA A 72 -80.03 -35.57 -31.28
C ALA A 72 -80.69 -35.03 -30.00
N LYS A 73 -81.24 -33.81 -30.04
CA LYS A 73 -81.70 -33.05 -28.85
C LYS A 73 -82.95 -33.61 -28.13
N GLU A 74 -83.57 -34.69 -28.60
CA GLU A 74 -84.64 -35.42 -27.91
C GLU A 74 -84.49 -36.92 -28.20
N ASP A 75 -84.12 -37.72 -27.17
CA ASP A 75 -84.12 -39.19 -26.97
C ASP A 75 -83.90 -40.19 -28.14
N ASP A 76 -83.64 -39.76 -29.38
CA ASP A 76 -83.43 -40.61 -30.56
C ASP A 76 -82.03 -40.34 -31.14
N SER A 77 -81.00 -40.94 -30.53
CA SER A 77 -79.61 -40.89 -31.00
C SER A 77 -79.39 -41.80 -32.21
N THR A 78 -78.82 -41.28 -33.30
CA THR A 78 -78.55 -42.03 -34.54
C THR A 78 -77.17 -42.71 -34.50
N ILE A 79 -77.10 -43.99 -34.88
CA ILE A 79 -75.83 -44.74 -34.92
C ILE A 79 -75.08 -44.39 -36.22
N LEU A 80 -73.91 -43.75 -36.09
CA LEU A 80 -73.04 -43.40 -37.22
C LEU A 80 -72.15 -44.58 -37.67
N GLY A 81 -71.82 -45.49 -36.76
CA GLY A 81 -70.96 -46.65 -37.03
C GLY A 81 -70.75 -47.53 -35.80
N TYR A 82 -70.40 -48.80 -35.99
CA TYR A 82 -70.18 -49.74 -34.89
C TYR A 82 -69.20 -50.88 -35.25
N THR A 83 -68.47 -51.37 -34.24
CA THR A 83 -67.62 -52.58 -34.30
C THR A 83 -67.93 -53.46 -33.08
N LEU A 84 -68.94 -54.32 -33.21
CA LEU A 84 -69.44 -55.17 -32.13
C LEU A 84 -69.12 -56.65 -32.40
N LYS A 85 -68.74 -57.39 -31.35
CA LYS A 85 -68.49 -58.83 -31.37
C LYS A 85 -69.38 -59.52 -30.34
N ALA A 86 -70.17 -60.47 -30.79
CA ALA A 86 -70.95 -61.34 -29.92
C ALA A 86 -70.15 -62.60 -29.57
N THR A 87 -70.09 -62.95 -28.29
CA THR A 87 -69.42 -64.14 -27.77
C THR A 87 -70.38 -64.89 -26.85
N THR A 88 -70.69 -66.14 -27.18
CA THR A 88 -71.57 -66.99 -26.37
C THR A 88 -70.75 -67.80 -25.37
N LEU A 89 -71.05 -67.63 -24.09
CA LEU A 89 -70.45 -68.36 -22.97
C LEU A 89 -71.39 -69.48 -22.53
N LYS A 90 -70.88 -70.71 -22.51
CA LYS A 90 -71.54 -71.84 -21.86
C LYS A 90 -70.83 -72.15 -20.57
N LEU A 91 -71.56 -72.18 -19.44
CA LEU A 91 -71.00 -72.58 -18.16
C LEU A 91 -70.83 -74.11 -18.13
N ALA A 92 -69.64 -74.58 -17.78
CA ALA A 92 -69.37 -76.02 -17.64
C ALA A 92 -69.99 -76.55 -16.32
N PRO A 93 -70.62 -77.73 -16.32
CA PRO A 93 -71.14 -78.34 -15.09
C PRO A 93 -69.98 -78.79 -14.19
N SER A 94 -70.04 -78.41 -12.91
CA SER A 94 -69.00 -78.67 -11.92
C SER A 94 -68.88 -80.17 -11.60
N THR A 95 -67.72 -80.76 -11.86
CA THR A 95 -67.30 -82.03 -11.25
C THR A 95 -67.06 -81.81 -9.76
N SER A 96 -67.77 -82.57 -8.94
CA SER A 96 -67.68 -82.57 -7.49
C SER A 96 -66.37 -83.24 -7.02
N ASP A 97 -65.34 -82.45 -6.75
CA ASP A 97 -64.21 -82.89 -5.91
C ASP A 97 -64.46 -82.46 -4.46
N THR A 98 -64.68 -83.46 -3.61
CA THR A 98 -64.78 -83.36 -2.16
C THR A 98 -63.41 -83.08 -1.54
N SER A 99 -63.02 -81.80 -1.51
CA SER A 99 -62.21 -81.20 -0.44
C SER A 99 -62.26 -79.67 -0.55
N LEU A 100 -63.41 -79.08 -0.21
CA LEU A 100 -63.51 -77.64 0.01
C LEU A 100 -62.69 -77.29 1.26
N SER A 101 -61.45 -76.84 1.06
CA SER A 101 -60.78 -76.00 2.05
C SER A 101 -61.64 -74.76 2.22
N GLN A 102 -62.19 -74.56 3.42
CA GLN A 102 -62.96 -73.37 3.74
C GLN A 102 -62.09 -72.14 3.49
N HIS A 103 -62.38 -71.37 2.44
CA HIS A 103 -61.92 -69.99 2.34
C HIS A 103 -62.62 -69.19 3.45
N LEU A 104 -62.01 -69.15 4.63
CA LEU A 104 -62.48 -68.33 5.73
C LEU A 104 -62.20 -66.85 5.41
N VAL A 105 -63.22 -66.01 5.55
CA VAL A 105 -63.13 -64.55 5.34
C VAL A 105 -62.31 -63.93 6.50
N PRO A 106 -61.46 -62.92 6.27
CA PRO A 106 -60.78 -62.22 7.37
C PRO A 106 -61.79 -61.67 8.37
N MET A 107 -61.54 -61.87 9.67
CA MET A 107 -62.43 -61.43 10.73
C MET A 107 -61.72 -60.50 11.71
N ILE A 108 -62.44 -59.50 12.22
CA ILE A 108 -61.97 -58.71 13.36
C ILE A 108 -62.19 -59.55 14.62
N LYS A 109 -61.11 -59.84 15.33
CA LYS A 109 -61.13 -60.55 16.61
C LYS A 109 -60.64 -59.63 17.73
N ARG A 110 -61.12 -59.91 18.94
CA ARG A 110 -60.73 -59.23 20.17
C ARG A 110 -60.13 -60.26 21.13
N GLN A 111 -58.95 -59.96 21.67
CA GLN A 111 -58.29 -60.77 22.68
C GLN A 111 -58.04 -59.92 23.92
N THR A 112 -58.63 -60.31 25.04
CA THR A 112 -58.49 -59.60 26.33
C THR A 112 -57.36 -60.22 27.14
N SER A 113 -56.40 -59.40 27.58
CA SER A 113 -55.37 -59.75 28.56
C SER A 113 -55.66 -59.02 29.87
N GLU A 114 -55.64 -59.75 30.99
CA GLU A 114 -55.94 -59.17 32.33
C GLU A 114 -54.96 -58.05 32.74
N LYS A 115 -53.72 -58.07 32.25
CA LYS A 115 -52.66 -57.11 32.63
C LYS A 115 -52.41 -56.00 31.61
N LEU A 116 -52.55 -56.30 30.32
CA LEU A 116 -52.10 -55.43 29.22
C LEU A 116 -53.25 -54.83 28.38
N GLY A 117 -54.51 -55.14 28.69
CA GLY A 117 -55.68 -54.59 28.00
C GLY A 117 -56.21 -55.49 26.88
N THR A 118 -57.00 -54.92 25.97
CA THR A 118 -57.70 -55.66 24.91
C THR A 118 -57.07 -55.39 23.55
N ALA A 119 -56.52 -56.43 22.90
CA ALA A 119 -56.05 -56.35 21.52
C ALA A 119 -57.23 -56.52 20.55
N GLU A 120 -57.37 -55.62 19.59
CA GLU A 120 -58.24 -55.77 18.42
C GLU A 120 -57.36 -55.99 17.19
N PHE A 121 -57.62 -57.04 16.41
CA PHE A 121 -56.83 -57.36 15.23
C PHE A 121 -57.67 -58.01 14.14
N ILE A 122 -57.24 -57.85 12.90
CA ILE A 122 -57.79 -58.58 11.75
C ILE A 122 -57.04 -59.91 11.65
N ASP A 123 -57.75 -61.02 11.79
CA ASP A 123 -57.22 -62.38 11.66
C ASP A 123 -57.43 -62.86 10.22
N PHE A 124 -56.33 -63.13 9.51
CA PHE A 124 -56.32 -63.73 8.19
C PHE A 124 -56.09 -65.24 8.34
N PRO A 125 -57.11 -66.07 8.12
CA PRO A 125 -56.98 -67.52 8.25
C PRO A 125 -56.05 -68.08 7.17
N THR A 126 -55.11 -68.95 7.56
CA THR A 126 -54.16 -69.57 6.64
C THR A 126 -54.86 -70.63 5.77
N SER A 127 -55.44 -70.22 4.64
CA SER A 127 -55.81 -71.14 3.57
C SER A 127 -54.55 -71.61 2.83
N THR A 128 -54.39 -72.92 2.66
CA THR A 128 -53.24 -73.61 2.06
C THR A 128 -52.80 -73.08 0.69
N SER A 129 -51.81 -72.19 0.70
CA SER A 129 -50.63 -72.16 -0.16
C SER A 129 -49.65 -71.25 0.56
N THR A 130 -48.41 -71.68 0.80
CA THR A 130 -47.37 -70.92 1.52
C THR A 130 -47.47 -69.42 1.24
N PRO A 131 -47.91 -68.59 2.20
CA PRO A 131 -47.91 -67.14 2.02
C PRO A 131 -46.46 -66.70 1.76
N PRO A 132 -46.24 -65.61 0.99
CA PRO A 132 -44.90 -65.03 0.91
C PRO A 132 -44.41 -64.75 2.33
N ALA A 133 -43.15 -65.10 2.62
CA ALA A 133 -42.58 -65.25 3.96
C ALA A 133 -42.71 -64.02 4.91
N ASP A 134 -43.18 -62.88 4.41
CA ASP A 134 -43.27 -61.59 5.09
C ASP A 134 -44.71 -61.07 5.32
N THR A 135 -45.75 -61.83 5.00
CA THR A 135 -47.14 -61.37 5.26
C THR A 135 -47.64 -61.84 6.63
N PRO A 136 -47.90 -60.92 7.59
CA PRO A 136 -48.34 -61.32 8.92
C PRO A 136 -49.77 -61.89 8.85
N PRO A 137 -50.04 -63.06 9.45
CA PRO A 137 -51.37 -63.67 9.44
C PRO A 137 -52.40 -62.86 10.26
N ARG A 138 -51.95 -61.92 11.09
CA ARG A 138 -52.79 -61.08 11.95
C ARG A 138 -52.29 -59.65 11.93
N LEU A 139 -53.19 -58.68 11.82
CA LEU A 139 -52.85 -57.27 11.79
C LEU A 139 -53.54 -56.52 12.93
N ARG A 140 -52.75 -56.02 13.89
CA ARG A 140 -53.27 -55.28 15.05
C ARG A 140 -53.87 -53.95 14.62
N MET A 141 -55.07 -53.64 15.13
CA MET A 141 -55.84 -52.44 14.78
C MET A 141 -55.84 -51.36 15.84
N ASN A 142 -55.74 -51.73 17.12
CA ASN A 142 -55.67 -50.79 18.24
C ASN A 142 -54.31 -50.86 18.94
N THR A 143 -54.10 -50.01 19.95
CA THR A 143 -52.91 -50.01 20.80
C THR A 143 -53.36 -49.77 22.25
N CYS A 144 -52.81 -50.53 23.19
CA CYS A 144 -53.05 -50.35 24.63
C CYS A 144 -52.00 -49.44 25.29
N PHE A 145 -51.09 -48.88 24.49
CA PHE A 145 -50.01 -47.98 24.90
C PHE A 145 -50.46 -46.82 25.80
N ALA A 146 -51.61 -46.20 25.51
CA ALA A 146 -52.07 -44.99 26.20
C ALA A 146 -52.23 -45.17 27.72
N GLY A 147 -52.71 -46.33 28.18
CA GLY A 147 -52.91 -46.60 29.61
C GLY A 147 -51.59 -46.68 30.39
N ASN A 148 -50.54 -47.20 29.75
CA ASN A 148 -49.20 -47.26 30.33
C ASN A 148 -48.47 -45.92 30.19
N LEU A 149 -48.71 -45.20 29.09
CA LEU A 149 -48.18 -43.85 28.86
C LEU A 149 -48.60 -42.89 29.99
N VAL A 150 -49.88 -42.89 30.38
CA VAL A 150 -50.39 -42.05 31.48
C VAL A 150 -49.68 -42.37 32.79
N LYS A 151 -49.42 -43.65 33.08
CA LYS A 151 -48.70 -44.06 34.29
C LYS A 151 -47.26 -43.54 34.29
N ALA A 152 -46.56 -43.63 33.17
CA ALA A 152 -45.19 -43.11 33.04
C ALA A 152 -45.14 -41.59 33.10
N ALA A 153 -46.05 -40.90 32.41
CA ALA A 153 -46.15 -39.44 32.37
C ALA A 153 -46.47 -38.84 33.75
N ASN A 154 -47.24 -39.55 34.59
CA ASN A 154 -47.54 -39.14 35.97
C ASN A 154 -46.30 -39.13 36.88
N VAL A 155 -45.24 -39.86 36.54
CA VAL A 155 -43.97 -39.84 37.28
C VAL A 155 -43.15 -38.61 36.89
N SER A 156 -42.79 -38.51 35.60
CA SER A 156 -42.21 -37.30 34.99
C SER A 156 -42.09 -37.48 33.47
N LEU A 157 -41.91 -36.37 32.75
CA LEU A 157 -41.60 -36.40 31.32
C LEU A 157 -40.25 -37.06 31.03
N GLU A 158 -39.25 -36.82 31.88
CA GLU A 158 -37.95 -37.48 31.79
C GLU A 158 -38.10 -38.99 31.97
N HIS A 159 -38.97 -39.44 32.88
CA HIS A 159 -39.24 -40.85 33.10
C HIS A 159 -39.83 -41.51 31.85
N LEU A 160 -40.78 -40.87 31.18
CA LEU A 160 -41.37 -41.35 29.92
C LEU A 160 -40.30 -41.63 28.85
N PHE A 161 -39.41 -40.67 28.60
CA PHE A 161 -38.33 -40.83 27.59
C PHE A 161 -37.15 -41.66 28.11
N SER A 162 -37.11 -41.93 29.42
CA SER A 162 -36.19 -42.88 30.03
C SER A 162 -36.71 -44.32 29.97
N LEU A 163 -37.84 -44.62 29.34
CA LEU A 163 -38.32 -46.00 29.16
C LEU A 163 -38.04 -46.44 27.71
N THR A 164 -37.55 -47.65 27.50
CA THR A 164 -37.26 -48.15 26.14
C THR A 164 -38.53 -48.64 25.43
N PRO A 165 -38.62 -48.53 24.09
CA PRO A 165 -39.66 -49.18 23.29
C PRO A 165 -40.07 -50.59 23.73
N LYS A 166 -39.11 -51.44 24.13
CA LYS A 166 -39.38 -52.80 24.61
C LYS A 166 -40.09 -52.89 25.97
N THR A 167 -39.98 -51.86 26.81
CA THR A 167 -40.76 -51.80 28.07
C THR A 167 -42.25 -51.52 27.80
N TRP A 168 -42.58 -51.02 26.61
CA TRP A 168 -43.95 -50.80 26.19
C TRP A 168 -44.49 -52.07 25.54
N GLN A 169 -45.11 -52.92 26.37
CA GLN A 169 -45.71 -54.17 25.92
C GLN A 169 -47.17 -54.00 25.52
N GLU A 170 -47.54 -54.70 24.44
CA GLU A 170 -48.90 -54.82 23.92
C GLU A 170 -49.47 -56.23 24.20
N PRO A 171 -50.80 -56.35 24.37
CA PRO A 171 -51.45 -57.62 24.65
C PRO A 171 -51.29 -58.61 23.48
N PRO A 172 -51.08 -59.91 23.77
CA PRO A 172 -50.86 -60.93 22.75
C PRO A 172 -52.05 -61.07 21.80
N LEU A 173 -51.75 -61.39 20.53
CA LEU A 173 -52.77 -61.60 19.48
C LEU A 173 -53.35 -63.03 19.49
N THR A 174 -52.80 -63.94 20.31
CA THR A 174 -53.29 -65.30 20.51
C THR A 174 -53.46 -65.59 22.00
N PRO A 175 -54.37 -66.50 22.39
CA PRO A 175 -54.61 -66.84 23.80
C PRO A 175 -53.37 -67.41 24.50
N ASP A 176 -52.49 -68.13 23.79
CA ASP A 176 -51.23 -68.69 24.31
C ASP A 176 -49.99 -67.85 23.92
N GLY A 177 -50.18 -66.64 23.39
CA GLY A 177 -49.10 -65.78 22.89
C GLY A 177 -48.38 -65.01 24.00
N ALA A 178 -47.10 -64.72 23.78
CA ALA A 178 -46.35 -63.78 24.63
C ALA A 178 -46.72 -62.32 24.29
N ALA A 179 -46.56 -61.42 25.26
CA ALA A 179 -46.70 -59.99 25.02
C ALA A 179 -45.69 -59.52 23.96
N GLU A 180 -46.13 -58.65 23.07
CA GLU A 180 -45.33 -58.13 21.96
C GLU A 180 -44.88 -56.70 22.26
N ASP A 181 -43.71 -56.28 21.77
CA ASP A 181 -43.25 -54.90 21.88
C ASP A 181 -44.10 -53.96 20.99
N ILE A 182 -44.07 -52.65 21.25
CA ILE A 182 -44.69 -51.67 20.34
C ILE A 182 -44.11 -51.77 18.92
N ASP A 183 -44.98 -51.72 17.92
CA ASP A 183 -44.61 -51.90 16.52
C ASP A 183 -44.47 -50.56 15.80
N PHE A 184 -43.22 -50.15 15.52
CA PHE A 184 -42.87 -48.97 14.73
C PHE A 184 -43.10 -49.11 13.22
N ASN A 185 -43.58 -50.26 12.75
CA ASN A 185 -43.95 -50.52 11.36
C ASN A 185 -45.44 -50.86 11.20
N GLY A 186 -46.19 -50.97 12.30
CA GLY A 186 -47.60 -51.34 12.33
C GLY A 186 -48.54 -50.17 12.04
N ALA A 187 -49.85 -50.39 12.27
CA ALA A 187 -50.91 -49.41 11.99
C ALA A 187 -50.73 -48.07 12.73
N HIS A 188 -50.14 -48.10 13.93
CA HIS A 188 -49.91 -46.91 14.78
C HIS A 188 -48.47 -46.37 14.75
N SER A 189 -47.65 -46.90 13.84
CA SER A 189 -46.22 -46.52 13.69
C SER A 189 -45.98 -45.03 13.62
N LYS A 190 -46.80 -44.29 12.88
CA LYS A 190 -46.70 -42.83 12.74
C LYS A 190 -46.68 -42.13 14.10
N TYR A 191 -47.59 -42.49 15.00
CA TYR A 191 -47.71 -41.84 16.32
C TYR A 191 -46.53 -42.18 17.23
N PHE A 192 -45.99 -43.40 17.12
CA PHE A 192 -44.80 -43.80 17.88
C PHE A 192 -43.55 -43.05 17.39
N TRP A 193 -43.36 -42.94 16.07
CA TRP A 193 -42.29 -42.11 15.51
C TRP A 193 -42.47 -40.63 15.89
N GLU A 194 -43.69 -40.11 15.88
CA GLU A 194 -43.98 -38.75 16.33
C GLU A 194 -43.59 -38.53 17.80
N LEU A 195 -44.05 -39.39 18.70
CA LEU A 195 -43.82 -39.25 20.13
C LEU A 195 -42.34 -39.40 20.52
N PHE A 196 -41.67 -40.46 20.05
CA PHE A 196 -40.32 -40.82 20.51
C PHE A 196 -39.20 -40.17 19.71
N LEU A 197 -39.44 -39.72 18.48
CA LEU A 197 -38.43 -39.08 17.63
C LEU A 197 -38.77 -37.62 17.30
N TYR A 198 -39.90 -37.39 16.63
CA TYR A 198 -40.14 -36.07 16.03
C TYR A 198 -40.44 -34.99 17.08
N VAL A 199 -41.15 -35.31 18.16
CA VAL A 199 -41.46 -34.34 19.22
C VAL A 199 -40.18 -33.83 19.92
N PRO A 200 -39.31 -34.69 20.50
CA PRO A 200 -38.11 -34.17 21.13
C PRO A 200 -37.16 -33.50 20.13
N TRP A 201 -37.10 -33.97 18.89
CA TRP A 201 -36.31 -33.35 17.82
C TRP A 201 -36.83 -31.96 17.46
N LEU A 202 -38.14 -31.80 17.24
CA LEU A 202 -38.76 -30.52 16.91
C LEU A 202 -38.59 -29.51 18.04
N VAL A 203 -38.81 -29.94 19.29
CA VAL A 203 -38.62 -29.07 20.46
C VAL A 203 -37.17 -28.63 20.57
N ALA A 204 -36.21 -29.54 20.45
CA ALA A 204 -34.78 -29.20 20.45
C ALA A 204 -34.42 -28.23 19.31
N HIS A 205 -34.96 -28.46 18.10
CA HIS A 205 -34.72 -27.58 16.96
C HIS A 205 -35.30 -26.17 17.19
N ARG A 206 -36.53 -26.06 17.71
CA ARG A 206 -37.18 -24.79 18.00
C ARG A 206 -36.44 -24.01 19.10
N LEU A 207 -36.05 -24.69 20.17
CA LEU A 207 -35.26 -24.08 21.25
C LEU A 207 -33.90 -23.57 20.75
N ASN A 208 -33.25 -24.29 19.83
CA ASN A 208 -32.01 -23.83 19.19
C ASN A 208 -32.21 -22.57 18.34
N GLN A 209 -33.33 -22.47 17.59
CA GLN A 209 -33.68 -21.26 16.83
C GLN A 209 -33.91 -20.05 17.75
N GLU A 210 -34.56 -20.27 18.89
CA GLU A 210 -34.81 -19.25 19.92
C GLU A 210 -33.60 -19.01 20.85
N GLN A 211 -32.42 -19.56 20.51
CA GLN A 211 -31.15 -19.40 21.23
C GLN A 211 -31.12 -19.98 22.66
N GLN A 212 -32.07 -20.85 23.01
CA GLN A 212 -32.13 -21.59 24.27
C GLN A 212 -31.32 -22.90 24.16
N TYR A 213 -29.99 -22.76 24.07
CA TYR A 213 -29.10 -23.86 23.71
C TYR A 213 -28.99 -24.96 24.78
N VAL A 214 -29.15 -24.62 26.06
CA VAL A 214 -29.04 -25.58 27.17
C VAL A 214 -30.25 -26.51 27.18
N GLU A 215 -31.43 -25.93 27.04
CA GLU A 215 -32.71 -26.61 26.96
C GLU A 215 -32.81 -27.41 25.66
N ALA A 216 -32.36 -26.85 24.53
CA ALA A 216 -32.28 -27.58 23.25
C ALA A 216 -31.42 -28.85 23.37
N GLN A 217 -30.27 -28.74 24.04
CA GLN A 217 -29.39 -29.87 24.28
C GLN A 217 -30.03 -30.90 25.23
N ALA A 218 -30.75 -30.44 26.27
CA ALA A 218 -31.46 -31.34 27.20
C ALA A 218 -32.52 -32.18 26.48
N TRP A 219 -33.33 -31.55 25.61
CA TRP A 219 -34.33 -32.25 24.80
C TRP A 219 -33.70 -33.21 23.80
N LEU A 220 -32.59 -32.83 23.17
CA LEU A 220 -31.91 -33.69 22.20
C LEU A 220 -31.30 -34.94 22.87
N LYS A 221 -30.88 -34.85 24.15
CA LYS A 221 -30.36 -35.99 24.93
C LYS A 221 -31.36 -37.12 25.16
N HIS A 222 -32.67 -36.86 25.03
CA HIS A 222 -33.66 -37.95 25.04
C HIS A 222 -33.49 -38.88 23.83
N ILE A 223 -33.02 -38.35 22.69
CA ILE A 223 -32.82 -39.11 21.44
C ILE A 223 -31.35 -39.50 21.25
N PHE A 224 -30.42 -38.56 21.47
CA PHE A 224 -28.99 -38.73 21.24
C PHE A 224 -28.17 -38.11 22.37
N ASP A 225 -27.46 -38.96 23.11
CA ASP A 225 -26.61 -38.58 24.23
C ASP A 225 -25.20 -39.17 24.08
N PRO A 226 -24.19 -38.37 23.70
CA PRO A 226 -22.85 -38.88 23.45
C PRO A 226 -22.11 -39.36 24.70
N ALA A 227 -22.63 -39.06 25.91
CA ALA A 227 -22.03 -39.52 27.17
C ALA A 227 -22.61 -40.84 27.67
N ARG A 228 -23.60 -41.42 26.97
CA ARG A 228 -24.35 -42.59 27.41
C ARG A 228 -23.69 -43.89 26.93
N LEU A 229 -23.33 -44.76 27.88
CA LEU A 229 -22.85 -46.12 27.63
C LEU A 229 -24.03 -47.07 27.37
N ALA A 230 -23.77 -48.19 26.70
CA ALA A 230 -24.75 -49.25 26.52
C ALA A 230 -25.16 -49.83 27.88
N ASP A 231 -26.46 -49.92 28.13
CA ASP A 231 -27.03 -50.53 29.34
C ASP A 231 -27.63 -51.89 28.96
N THR A 232 -27.00 -52.97 29.45
CA THR A 232 -27.41 -54.34 29.18
C THR A 232 -28.74 -54.71 29.83
N ASP A 233 -29.10 -54.05 30.94
CA ASP A 233 -30.32 -54.37 31.70
C ASP A 233 -31.56 -53.72 31.07
N SER A 234 -31.40 -52.56 30.42
CA SER A 234 -32.47 -51.82 29.75
C SER A 234 -32.55 -52.04 28.22
N GLU A 235 -31.65 -52.87 27.66
CA GLU A 235 -31.45 -53.10 26.21
C GLU A 235 -31.39 -51.81 25.37
N ARG A 236 -30.77 -50.75 25.92
CA ARG A 236 -30.56 -49.49 25.20
C ARG A 236 -29.30 -49.53 24.34
N PRO A 237 -29.37 -49.04 23.09
CA PRO A 237 -28.20 -48.95 22.26
C PRO A 237 -27.28 -47.82 22.76
N GLU A 238 -25.98 -47.96 22.50
CA GLU A 238 -24.99 -46.93 22.80
C GLU A 238 -25.36 -45.61 22.10
N PHE A 239 -25.28 -44.48 22.83
CA PHE A 239 -25.59 -43.12 22.39
C PHE A 239 -27.05 -42.80 22.00
N TRP A 240 -27.85 -43.77 21.55
CA TRP A 240 -29.19 -43.54 21.00
C TRP A 240 -30.30 -43.91 21.99
N GLY A 241 -31.42 -43.18 21.93
CA GLY A 241 -32.55 -43.36 22.86
C GLY A 241 -33.30 -44.68 22.71
N PHE A 242 -33.35 -45.24 21.49
CA PHE A 242 -34.08 -46.46 21.19
C PHE A 242 -33.52 -47.25 19.99
N ASN A 243 -33.86 -48.53 19.92
CA ASN A 243 -33.25 -49.53 19.03
C ASN A 243 -33.58 -49.33 17.54
N GLU A 244 -34.78 -48.84 17.23
CA GLU A 244 -35.25 -48.64 15.86
C GLU A 244 -34.40 -47.61 15.08
N LEU A 245 -33.71 -46.70 15.77
CA LEU A 245 -32.76 -45.76 15.14
C LEU A 245 -31.43 -46.41 14.73
N VAL A 246 -31.03 -47.50 15.39
CA VAL A 246 -29.72 -48.16 15.18
C VAL A 246 -29.81 -49.31 14.18
N ARG A 247 -31.03 -49.68 13.75
CA ARG A 247 -31.29 -50.71 12.76
C ARG A 247 -30.39 -50.61 11.53
N THR A 248 -29.78 -51.74 11.16
CA THR A 248 -28.82 -51.87 10.05
C THR A 248 -29.48 -52.14 8.69
N GLY A 249 -30.65 -52.80 8.68
CA GLY A 249 -31.39 -53.15 7.45
C GLY A 249 -32.47 -52.11 7.06
N PRO A 250 -32.67 -51.85 5.75
CA PRO A 250 -33.76 -51.01 5.26
C PRO A 250 -35.10 -51.76 5.33
N LEU A 251 -36.19 -51.04 5.64
CA LEU A 251 -37.55 -51.60 5.54
C LEU A 251 -37.94 -51.88 4.07
N PRO A 252 -38.72 -52.94 3.78
CA PRO A 252 -39.26 -53.19 2.44
C PRO A 252 -40.25 -52.09 2.02
N GLY A 253 -40.29 -51.75 0.72
CA GLY A 253 -41.14 -50.66 0.19
C GLY A 253 -40.54 -49.92 -1.01
N SER A 254 -41.31 -49.03 -1.66
CA SER A 254 -40.86 -48.24 -2.81
C SER A 254 -40.04 -47.01 -2.38
N VAL A 255 -39.02 -46.66 -3.17
CA VAL A 255 -38.20 -45.46 -2.97
C VAL A 255 -39.07 -44.23 -3.26
N THR A 256 -39.20 -43.34 -2.26
CA THR A 256 -39.95 -42.08 -2.39
C THR A 256 -38.97 -40.90 -2.34
N HIS A 257 -39.27 -39.81 -3.03
CA HIS A 257 -38.46 -38.57 -2.97
C HIS A 257 -38.59 -37.81 -1.63
N ASP A 258 -39.42 -38.29 -0.71
CA ASP A 258 -39.62 -37.70 0.61
C ASP A 258 -38.49 -38.14 1.58
N PRO A 259 -37.65 -37.20 2.07
CA PRO A 259 -36.50 -37.52 2.92
C PRO A 259 -36.90 -38.17 4.24
N HIS A 260 -38.10 -37.89 4.77
CA HIS A 260 -38.55 -38.50 6.01
C HIS A 260 -38.95 -39.95 5.83
N LYS A 261 -39.61 -40.29 4.72
CA LYS A 261 -39.91 -41.69 4.38
C LYS A 261 -38.65 -42.49 4.08
N LEU A 262 -37.67 -41.87 3.40
CA LEU A 262 -36.34 -42.45 3.22
C LEU A 262 -35.65 -42.70 4.57
N ALA A 263 -35.73 -41.76 5.51
CA ALA A 263 -35.15 -41.91 6.84
C ALA A 263 -35.86 -42.97 7.71
N ILE A 264 -37.19 -43.13 7.59
CA ILE A 264 -37.91 -44.22 8.26
C ILE A 264 -37.45 -45.58 7.69
N ARG A 265 -37.29 -45.66 6.36
CA ARG A 265 -36.76 -46.85 5.70
C ARG A 265 -35.34 -47.16 6.17
N SER A 266 -34.43 -46.19 6.09
CA SER A 266 -33.02 -46.26 6.53
C SER A 266 -32.72 -45.24 7.65
N PRO A 267 -32.87 -45.63 8.94
CA PRO A 267 -32.72 -44.75 10.10
C PRO A 267 -31.35 -44.09 10.27
N VAL A 268 -30.35 -44.52 9.50
CA VAL A 268 -29.05 -43.85 9.37
C VAL A 268 -29.22 -42.36 9.03
N HIS A 269 -30.21 -41.98 8.22
CA HIS A 269 -30.44 -40.57 7.87
C HIS A 269 -30.95 -39.75 9.06
N PHE A 270 -31.83 -40.31 9.91
CA PHE A 270 -32.24 -39.66 11.16
C PHE A 270 -31.05 -39.46 12.08
N ARG A 271 -30.22 -40.50 12.24
CA ARG A 271 -29.00 -40.41 13.05
C ARG A 271 -28.07 -39.29 12.58
N LYS A 272 -27.82 -39.21 11.27
CA LYS A 272 -27.03 -38.11 10.68
C LYS A 272 -27.66 -36.75 10.94
N ALA A 273 -28.97 -36.59 10.74
CA ALA A 273 -29.66 -35.32 10.94
C ALA A 273 -29.62 -34.85 12.41
N ILE A 274 -29.88 -35.74 13.35
CA ILE A 274 -29.83 -35.46 14.80
C ILE A 274 -28.41 -35.10 15.23
N TYR A 275 -27.42 -35.84 14.71
CA TYR A 275 -26.02 -35.56 14.98
C TYR A 275 -25.59 -34.18 14.47
N LEU A 276 -26.01 -33.82 13.26
CA LEU A 276 -25.76 -32.48 12.69
C LEU A 276 -26.43 -31.38 13.52
N LEU A 277 -27.66 -31.59 13.98
CA LEU A 277 -28.34 -30.64 14.87
C LEU A 277 -27.59 -30.48 16.19
N TYR A 278 -27.07 -31.57 16.77
CA TYR A 278 -26.27 -31.51 17.99
C TYR A 278 -25.00 -30.66 17.79
N LEU A 279 -24.30 -30.86 16.67
CA LEU A 279 -23.15 -30.02 16.29
C LEU A 279 -23.54 -28.55 16.12
N ASP A 280 -24.67 -28.27 15.46
CA ASP A 280 -25.16 -26.90 15.27
C ASP A 280 -25.45 -26.21 16.60
N ILE A 281 -26.04 -26.90 17.57
CA ILE A 281 -26.27 -26.37 18.92
C ILE A 281 -24.93 -25.99 19.58
N LEU A 282 -23.90 -26.83 19.47
CA LEU A 282 -22.57 -26.53 20.02
C LEU A 282 -21.93 -25.33 19.33
N LEU A 283 -21.98 -25.28 17.99
CA LEU A 283 -21.44 -24.18 17.20
C LEU A 283 -22.17 -22.86 17.49
N ASN A 284 -23.49 -22.88 17.59
CA ASN A 284 -24.31 -21.71 17.88
C ASN A 284 -24.06 -21.17 19.29
N ARG A 285 -23.89 -22.07 20.27
CA ARG A 285 -23.49 -21.70 21.63
C ARG A 285 -22.09 -21.07 21.66
N GLY A 286 -21.16 -21.61 20.86
CA GLY A 286 -19.85 -21.00 20.64
C GLY A 286 -19.94 -19.61 20.03
N ASP A 287 -20.75 -19.44 18.97
CA ASP A 287 -20.97 -18.16 18.30
C ASP A 287 -21.62 -17.11 19.24
N ALA A 288 -22.56 -17.52 20.10
CA ALA A 288 -23.18 -16.65 21.08
C ALA A 288 -22.16 -16.15 22.13
N ALA A 289 -21.31 -17.04 22.65
CA ALA A 289 -20.24 -16.66 23.57
C ALA A 289 -19.16 -15.79 22.89
N TYR A 290 -18.86 -16.04 21.61
CA TYR A 290 -17.92 -15.22 20.83
C TYR A 290 -18.42 -13.78 20.75
N ARG A 291 -19.70 -13.57 20.37
CA ARG A 291 -20.27 -12.22 20.19
C ARG A 291 -20.22 -11.33 21.44
N GLN A 292 -20.09 -11.90 22.63
CA GLN A 292 -19.93 -11.13 23.87
C GLN A 292 -18.56 -10.43 23.99
N LEU A 293 -17.54 -10.92 23.28
CA LEU A 293 -16.19 -10.31 23.18
C LEU A 293 -15.50 -10.01 24.53
N THR A 294 -15.87 -10.71 25.60
CA THR A 294 -15.14 -10.66 26.88
C THR A 294 -14.04 -11.74 26.89
N PRO A 295 -12.94 -11.58 27.64
CA PRO A 295 -11.91 -12.61 27.73
C PRO A 295 -12.48 -13.98 28.11
N ASP A 296 -13.34 -14.03 29.12
CA ASP A 296 -13.96 -15.26 29.59
C ASP A 296 -14.91 -15.85 28.54
N SER A 297 -15.73 -15.03 27.87
CA SER A 297 -16.64 -15.52 26.84
C SER A 297 -15.91 -16.02 25.59
N LEU A 298 -14.74 -15.44 25.24
CA LEU A 298 -13.89 -15.95 24.16
C LEU A 298 -13.24 -17.29 24.52
N THR A 299 -12.84 -17.48 25.79
CA THR A 299 -12.36 -18.80 26.25
C THR A 299 -13.48 -19.85 26.22
N GLN A 300 -14.70 -19.46 26.63
CA GLN A 300 -15.88 -20.31 26.56
C GLN A 300 -16.23 -20.67 25.11
N ALA A 301 -16.19 -19.71 24.18
CA ALA A 301 -16.42 -19.95 22.76
C ALA A 301 -15.41 -20.96 22.21
N LYS A 302 -14.12 -20.79 22.53
CA LYS A 302 -13.06 -21.73 22.17
C LYS A 302 -13.37 -23.15 22.67
N LEU A 303 -13.82 -23.29 23.92
CA LEU A 303 -14.21 -24.59 24.48
C LEU A 303 -15.33 -25.24 23.65
N TRP A 304 -16.39 -24.51 23.32
CA TRP A 304 -17.48 -25.04 22.50
C TRP A 304 -17.03 -25.46 21.10
N TYR A 305 -16.22 -24.65 20.43
CA TYR A 305 -15.67 -25.02 19.11
C TYR A 305 -14.73 -26.21 19.19
N THR A 306 -13.87 -26.31 20.21
CA THR A 306 -13.01 -27.49 20.37
C THR A 306 -13.82 -28.76 20.62
N ARG A 307 -14.94 -28.65 21.34
CA ARG A 307 -15.87 -29.76 21.54
C ARG A 307 -16.54 -30.19 20.24
N ALA A 308 -17.04 -29.23 19.45
CA ALA A 308 -17.60 -29.50 18.14
C ALA A 308 -16.55 -30.12 17.19
N ASN A 309 -15.29 -29.71 17.29
CA ASN A 309 -14.19 -30.25 16.49
C ASN A 309 -13.89 -31.71 16.83
N HIS A 310 -13.95 -32.08 18.11
CA HIS A 310 -13.76 -33.46 18.55
C HIS A 310 -14.85 -34.38 17.98
N PHE A 311 -16.11 -33.92 17.99
CA PHE A 311 -17.23 -34.65 17.39
C PHE A 311 -17.13 -34.72 15.86
N LEU A 312 -16.82 -33.61 15.17
CA LEU A 312 -16.64 -33.63 13.72
C LEU A 312 -15.48 -34.53 13.28
N GLY A 313 -14.42 -34.62 14.08
CA GLY A 313 -13.22 -35.37 13.74
C GLY A 313 -12.39 -34.69 12.64
N PRO A 314 -11.37 -35.38 12.11
CA PRO A 314 -10.53 -34.83 11.05
C PRO A 314 -11.36 -34.57 9.79
N ARG A 315 -11.14 -33.40 9.17
CA ARG A 315 -11.76 -33.05 7.90
C ARG A 315 -11.43 -34.12 6.85
N PRO A 316 -12.41 -34.62 6.08
CA PRO A 316 -12.16 -35.57 5.01
C PRO A 316 -11.23 -34.93 3.98
N ARG A 317 -10.17 -35.65 3.62
CA ARG A 317 -9.23 -35.24 2.56
C ARG A 317 -9.57 -36.02 1.29
N VAL A 318 -9.42 -35.39 0.13
CA VAL A 318 -9.39 -36.10 -1.15
C VAL A 318 -8.01 -36.79 -1.23
N ILE A 319 -7.98 -38.11 -1.05
CA ILE A 319 -6.73 -38.89 -0.96
C ILE A 319 -6.32 -39.46 -2.34
N THR A 320 -7.28 -39.65 -3.25
CA THR A 320 -7.04 -40.15 -4.60
C THR A 320 -6.76 -39.01 -5.57
N THR A 321 -5.75 -39.16 -6.43
CA THR A 321 -5.74 -38.49 -7.74
C THR A 321 -7.06 -38.85 -8.43
N GLU A 322 -7.93 -37.88 -8.67
CA GLU A 322 -9.26 -38.12 -9.25
C GLU A 322 -9.12 -39.04 -10.47
N PRO A 323 -9.77 -40.22 -10.50
CA PRO A 323 -9.78 -41.10 -11.67
C PRO A 323 -10.70 -40.54 -12.76
N TRP A 324 -10.70 -39.23 -12.96
CA TRP A 324 -11.52 -38.57 -13.97
C TRP A 324 -10.76 -38.52 -15.29
N ASP A 325 -10.91 -39.59 -16.08
CA ASP A 325 -10.50 -39.57 -17.48
C ASP A 325 -11.40 -38.63 -18.29
N LYS A 326 -10.85 -38.03 -19.35
CA LYS A 326 -11.65 -37.20 -20.28
C LYS A 326 -12.59 -38.09 -21.09
N ILE A 327 -13.83 -38.23 -20.62
CA ILE A 327 -14.88 -39.02 -21.25
C ILE A 327 -15.81 -38.10 -22.05
N THR A 328 -16.27 -38.54 -23.23
CA THR A 328 -17.24 -37.79 -24.04
C THR A 328 -18.64 -37.93 -23.46
N LEU A 329 -19.51 -36.93 -23.63
CA LEU A 329 -20.89 -36.99 -23.12
C LEU A 329 -21.64 -38.24 -23.65
N GLU A 330 -21.43 -38.58 -24.92
CA GLU A 330 -22.02 -39.77 -25.56
C GLU A 330 -21.60 -41.07 -24.86
N SER A 331 -20.31 -41.25 -24.57
CA SER A 331 -19.81 -42.43 -23.86
C SER A 331 -20.24 -42.48 -22.39
N LEU A 332 -20.47 -41.33 -21.75
CA LEU A 332 -21.03 -41.27 -20.40
C LEU A 332 -22.49 -41.73 -20.36
N THR A 333 -23.30 -41.34 -21.35
CA THR A 333 -24.73 -41.71 -21.40
C THR A 333 -24.98 -43.18 -21.80
N THR A 334 -24.03 -43.80 -22.52
CA THR A 334 -24.17 -45.16 -23.05
C THR A 334 -23.58 -46.24 -22.13
N ASN A 335 -22.51 -45.91 -21.38
CA ASN A 335 -21.85 -46.87 -20.51
C ASN A 335 -22.57 -47.00 -19.15
N ARG A 336 -23.35 -48.08 -18.97
CA ARG A 336 -23.90 -48.47 -17.66
C ARG A 336 -22.82 -49.04 -16.73
N SER A 337 -23.05 -48.92 -15.43
CA SER A 337 -22.20 -49.53 -14.40
C SER A 337 -22.13 -51.05 -14.59
N LYS A 338 -20.91 -51.59 -14.70
CA LYS A 338 -20.68 -53.04 -14.78
C LYS A 338 -21.02 -53.72 -13.47
N ALA A 339 -20.71 -53.07 -12.35
CA ALA A 339 -21.01 -53.56 -11.02
C ALA A 339 -22.52 -53.63 -10.75
N LEU A 340 -23.30 -52.66 -11.23
CA LEU A 340 -24.76 -52.67 -11.12
C LEU A 340 -25.38 -53.81 -11.95
N VAL A 341 -24.89 -53.98 -13.20
CA VAL A 341 -25.35 -55.06 -14.09
C VAL A 341 -24.98 -56.44 -13.53
N GLU A 342 -23.80 -56.61 -12.93
CA GLU A 342 -23.41 -57.85 -12.24
C GLU A 342 -24.26 -58.13 -11.00
N LEU A 343 -24.65 -57.09 -10.24
CA LEU A 343 -25.57 -57.23 -9.11
C LEU A 343 -26.98 -57.65 -9.57
N GLU A 344 -27.51 -57.03 -10.62
CA GLU A 344 -28.82 -57.37 -11.21
C GLU A 344 -28.88 -58.83 -11.68
N GLN A 345 -27.75 -59.37 -12.17
CA GLN A 345 -27.65 -60.74 -12.67
C GLN A 345 -27.47 -61.81 -11.58
N THR A 346 -26.87 -61.46 -10.43
CA THR A 346 -26.44 -62.45 -9.42
C THR A 346 -27.51 -62.81 -8.37
N ASN A 347 -28.59 -62.02 -8.25
CA ASN A 347 -29.70 -62.25 -7.32
C ASN A 347 -29.27 -62.78 -5.91
N PRO A 348 -28.25 -62.20 -5.25
CA PRO A 348 -27.76 -62.74 -3.98
C PRO A 348 -28.77 -62.48 -2.85
N PRO A 349 -28.92 -63.38 -1.86
CA PRO A 349 -29.61 -63.05 -0.61
C PRO A 349 -28.79 -61.96 0.10
N ILE A 350 -29.28 -60.73 0.07
CA ILE A 350 -28.56 -59.57 0.61
C ILE A 350 -28.49 -59.70 2.14
N THR A 351 -27.43 -60.33 2.64
CA THR A 351 -27.12 -60.32 4.07
C THR A 351 -26.33 -59.04 4.35
N ILE A 352 -27.03 -57.96 4.70
CA ILE A 352 -26.43 -56.64 4.98
C ILE A 352 -25.78 -56.69 6.37
N ASN A 353 -24.60 -57.29 6.46
CA ASN A 353 -23.64 -56.97 7.51
C ASN A 353 -22.37 -56.46 6.82
N PRO A 354 -22.20 -55.13 6.65
CA PRO A 354 -20.90 -54.59 6.28
C PRO A 354 -19.95 -54.79 7.46
N ALA A 355 -18.81 -55.42 7.19
CA ALA A 355 -17.69 -55.47 8.13
C ALA A 355 -17.18 -54.04 8.39
N THR A 356 -16.89 -53.76 9.66
CA THR A 356 -16.51 -52.45 10.21
C THR A 356 -15.09 -52.01 9.85
N GLU A 357 -14.41 -52.65 8.90
CA GLU A 357 -13.04 -52.30 8.52
C GLU A 357 -12.87 -52.30 6.99
N GLY A 358 -12.65 -51.10 6.44
CA GLY A 358 -12.02 -50.86 5.13
C GLY A 358 -12.77 -51.40 3.91
N ILE A 359 -13.24 -50.48 3.05
CA ILE A 359 -13.95 -50.72 1.78
C ILE A 359 -15.46 -50.89 1.98
N ALA A 360 -16.14 -49.75 2.10
CA ALA A 360 -17.57 -49.70 1.85
C ALA A 360 -17.84 -50.17 0.42
N LEU A 361 -18.70 -51.18 0.24
CA LEU A 361 -19.28 -51.50 -1.06
C LEU A 361 -19.81 -50.21 -1.67
N ALA A 362 -19.27 -49.83 -2.81
CA ALA A 362 -19.72 -48.68 -3.57
C ALA A 362 -21.25 -48.73 -3.65
N SER A 363 -21.94 -47.73 -3.11
CA SER A 363 -23.36 -47.57 -3.40
C SER A 363 -23.46 -47.42 -4.91
N LEU A 364 -23.98 -48.44 -5.58
CA LEU A 364 -23.94 -48.60 -7.02
C LEU A 364 -24.56 -47.36 -7.67
N THR A 365 -23.77 -46.66 -8.48
CA THR A 365 -24.21 -45.57 -9.33
C THR A 365 -24.63 -46.12 -10.68
N ASP A 366 -25.50 -45.42 -11.41
CA ASP A 366 -25.92 -45.85 -12.76
C ASP A 366 -24.73 -45.97 -13.74
N THR A 367 -23.62 -45.30 -13.44
CA THR A 367 -22.37 -45.31 -14.21
C THR A 367 -21.16 -45.44 -13.29
N ASP A 368 -20.13 -46.19 -13.71
CA ASP A 368 -18.87 -46.36 -12.96
C ASP A 368 -17.96 -45.11 -13.04
N ASN A 369 -18.31 -44.15 -13.90
CA ASN A 369 -17.49 -42.98 -14.21
C ASN A 369 -17.79 -41.77 -13.30
N LEU A 370 -18.90 -41.78 -12.56
CA LEU A 370 -19.28 -40.69 -11.65
C LEU A 370 -18.91 -41.02 -10.20
N CYS A 371 -18.22 -40.09 -9.54
CA CYS A 371 -17.89 -40.19 -8.13
C CYS A 371 -18.97 -39.53 -7.26
N LEU A 372 -19.18 -40.04 -6.04
CA LEU A 372 -20.08 -39.41 -5.08
C LEU A 372 -19.46 -38.12 -4.52
N PRO A 373 -20.17 -36.98 -4.59
CA PRO A 373 -19.68 -35.74 -4.02
C PRO A 373 -19.71 -35.80 -2.48
N PHE A 374 -18.86 -35.01 -1.84
CA PHE A 374 -18.99 -34.76 -0.41
C PHE A 374 -20.32 -34.09 -0.09
N ASN A 375 -20.82 -34.35 1.12
CA ASN A 375 -21.97 -33.61 1.63
C ASN A 375 -21.55 -32.15 1.94
N THR A 376 -22.03 -31.21 1.12
CA THR A 376 -21.73 -29.77 1.24
C THR A 376 -22.11 -29.20 2.60
N GLU A 377 -23.24 -29.65 3.17
CA GLU A 377 -23.72 -29.22 4.50
C GLU A 377 -22.75 -29.63 5.61
N LEU A 378 -22.17 -30.82 5.51
CA LEU A 378 -21.20 -31.32 6.49
C LEU A 378 -19.87 -30.54 6.35
N VAL A 379 -19.42 -30.32 5.10
CA VAL A 379 -18.21 -29.52 4.79
C VAL A 379 -18.34 -28.09 5.32
N ALA A 380 -19.48 -27.45 5.14
CA ALA A 380 -19.75 -26.10 5.62
C ALA A 380 -19.58 -25.95 7.14
N ARG A 381 -19.85 -27.02 7.92
CA ARG A 381 -19.66 -27.01 9.37
C ARG A 381 -18.18 -27.06 9.76
N TRP A 382 -17.33 -27.82 9.03
CA TRP A 382 -15.88 -27.73 9.19
C TRP A 382 -15.37 -26.33 8.82
N ASP A 383 -15.80 -25.77 7.68
CA ASP A 383 -15.39 -24.42 7.26
C ASP A 383 -15.77 -23.36 8.30
N LYS A 384 -17.00 -23.44 8.82
CA LYS A 384 -17.48 -22.57 9.90
C LYS A 384 -16.60 -22.71 11.13
N LEU A 385 -16.35 -23.94 11.60
CA LEU A 385 -15.56 -24.20 12.80
C LEU A 385 -14.10 -23.72 12.65
N GLU A 386 -13.46 -24.03 11.52
CA GLU A 386 -12.08 -23.62 11.21
C GLU A 386 -11.96 -22.10 11.18
N SER A 387 -12.90 -21.41 10.52
CA SER A 387 -12.99 -19.95 10.51
C SER A 387 -13.10 -19.37 11.93
N ARG A 388 -13.99 -19.92 12.77
CA ARG A 388 -14.16 -19.43 14.15
C ARG A 388 -12.91 -19.64 15.00
N LEU A 389 -12.30 -20.82 14.93
CA LEU A 389 -11.06 -21.12 15.65
C LEU A 389 -9.88 -20.28 15.15
N HIS A 390 -9.80 -20.00 13.85
CA HIS A 390 -8.81 -19.09 13.28
C HIS A 390 -9.00 -17.68 13.87
N ASN A 391 -10.19 -17.12 13.78
CA ASN A 391 -10.46 -15.76 14.28
C ASN A 391 -10.09 -15.62 15.77
N LEU A 392 -10.42 -16.63 16.60
CA LEU A 392 -10.07 -16.63 18.02
C LEU A 392 -8.55 -16.66 18.27
N ARG A 393 -7.79 -17.35 17.41
CA ARG A 393 -6.32 -17.44 17.53
C ARG A 393 -5.63 -16.13 17.13
N TYR A 394 -6.19 -15.40 16.17
CA TYR A 394 -5.58 -14.20 15.60
C TYR A 394 -6.17 -12.88 16.16
N ASN A 395 -6.94 -12.94 17.24
CA ASN A 395 -7.58 -11.78 17.88
C ASN A 395 -8.45 -10.98 16.89
N LEU A 396 -9.25 -11.71 16.13
CA LEU A 396 -10.25 -11.16 15.21
C LEU A 396 -11.64 -11.29 15.84
N ASP A 397 -12.61 -10.50 15.37
CA ASP A 397 -14.01 -10.71 15.70
C ASP A 397 -14.60 -11.92 14.94
N ILE A 398 -15.87 -12.24 15.18
CA ILE A 398 -16.55 -13.33 14.49
C ILE A 398 -16.64 -13.13 12.97
N THR A 399 -16.48 -11.90 12.47
CA THR A 399 -16.51 -11.53 11.04
C THR A 399 -15.12 -11.50 10.39
N GLY A 400 -14.04 -11.60 11.16
CA GLY A 400 -12.66 -11.55 10.69
C GLY A 400 -11.98 -10.18 10.78
N LYS A 401 -12.62 -9.18 11.40
CA LYS A 401 -12.01 -7.86 11.63
C LYS A 401 -11.10 -7.88 12.85
N PRO A 402 -9.93 -7.21 12.82
CA PRO A 402 -9.04 -7.17 13.98
C PRO A 402 -9.69 -6.44 15.16
N LEU A 403 -9.62 -7.02 16.36
CA LEU A 403 -10.09 -6.39 17.59
C LEU A 403 -9.17 -5.26 18.07
N ARG A 404 -7.89 -5.27 17.64
CA ARG A 404 -6.92 -4.20 17.93
C ARG A 404 -6.95 -3.11 16.85
N LEU A 405 -6.94 -1.85 17.28
CA LEU A 405 -6.68 -0.71 16.40
C LEU A 405 -5.22 -0.74 15.94
N SER A 406 -4.97 -0.49 14.65
CA SER A 406 -3.61 -0.40 14.10
C SER A 406 -2.88 0.82 14.68
N LEU A 407 -1.67 0.63 15.21
CA LEU A 407 -0.79 1.73 15.61
C LEU A 407 -0.29 2.46 14.36
N TYR A 408 -0.70 3.72 14.17
CA TYR A 408 -0.15 4.57 13.11
C TYR A 408 1.29 5.00 13.48
N ALA A 409 2.24 4.82 12.57
CA ALA A 409 3.59 5.35 12.74
C ALA A 409 3.64 6.84 12.34
N THR A 410 4.25 7.69 13.16
CA THR A 410 4.53 9.09 12.82
C THR A 410 5.74 9.19 11.89
N PRO A 411 5.69 9.98 10.79
CA PRO A 411 6.83 10.13 9.87
C PRO A 411 8.03 10.86 10.51
N LEU A 412 9.25 10.55 10.06
CA LEU A 412 10.51 11.16 10.53
C LEU A 412 10.67 12.63 10.05
N SER A 413 11.32 13.47 10.86
CA SER A 413 11.52 14.90 10.56
C SER A 413 12.70 15.21 9.61
N PRO A 414 12.52 16.04 8.56
CA PRO A 414 13.53 16.32 7.52
C PRO A 414 14.73 17.19 7.95
N LEU A 415 14.67 17.89 9.10
CA LEU A 415 15.73 18.79 9.57
C LEU A 415 17.07 18.08 9.87
N LYS A 416 17.06 16.77 10.16
CA LYS A 416 18.28 16.02 10.50
C LYS A 416 19.22 15.79 9.31
N LEU A 417 18.75 15.93 8.06
CA LEU A 417 19.59 15.72 6.86
C LEU A 417 20.42 16.94 6.46
N LEU A 418 20.03 18.15 6.86
CA LEU A 418 20.72 19.40 6.48
C LEU A 418 21.90 19.73 7.39
N ALA A 419 21.87 19.31 8.66
CA ALA A 419 22.87 19.67 9.65
C ALA A 419 24.25 18.98 9.46
N SER A 420 24.35 17.94 8.64
CA SER A 420 25.58 17.14 8.49
C SER A 420 26.57 17.69 7.44
N ARG A 421 26.25 18.78 6.74
CA ARG A 421 26.98 19.19 5.53
C ARG A 421 27.88 20.45 5.68
N SER A 422 27.96 21.08 6.84
CA SER A 422 28.46 22.47 6.97
C SER A 422 29.86 22.69 7.58
N SER A 423 30.71 21.67 7.76
CA SER A 423 32.05 21.86 8.36
C SER A 423 33.18 21.63 7.35
N GLY A 424 33.71 22.71 6.75
CA GLY A 424 34.95 22.70 5.97
C GLY A 424 35.98 23.65 6.59
N ALA A 425 37.12 23.10 7.03
CA ALA A 425 38.22 23.85 7.68
C ALA A 425 39.48 23.84 6.79
N PHE A 426 40.14 24.99 6.62
CA PHE A 426 41.43 25.10 5.90
C PHE A 426 42.38 26.06 6.65
N GLY A 427 43.63 25.61 6.85
CA GLY A 427 44.65 26.23 7.72
C GLY A 427 45.67 27.12 6.99
N GLU A 428 46.28 28.04 7.75
CA GLU A 428 47.30 29.00 7.31
C GLU A 428 48.67 28.33 7.01
N GLY A 429 49.21 28.55 5.81
CA GLY A 429 50.52 28.07 5.39
C GLY A 429 51.66 29.04 5.75
N GLY A 430 52.80 28.48 6.18
CA GLY A 430 53.96 29.17 6.74
C GLY A 430 54.68 30.15 5.79
N VAL A 431 55.28 31.16 6.41
CA VAL A 431 55.93 32.33 5.78
C VAL A 431 57.39 32.01 5.41
N ALA A 432 57.78 32.20 4.15
CA ALA A 432 59.17 32.05 3.68
C ALA A 432 59.99 33.35 3.90
N SER A 433 61.24 33.21 4.36
CA SER A 433 62.19 34.33 4.47
C SER A 433 62.64 34.81 3.10
N PHE A 434 62.76 36.12 2.93
CA PHE A 434 63.17 36.74 1.68
C PHE A 434 64.70 36.79 1.54
N ILE A 435 65.20 36.75 0.29
CA ILE A 435 66.61 37.00 -0.06
C ILE A 435 66.80 38.51 -0.22
N ASP A 436 67.91 39.06 0.31
CA ASP A 436 68.24 40.48 0.24
C ASP A 436 68.32 40.98 -1.21
N ALA A 437 67.60 42.06 -1.51
CA ALA A 437 67.61 42.68 -2.84
C ALA A 437 68.86 43.53 -3.06
N GLN A 438 69.47 43.43 -4.23
CA GLN A 438 70.64 44.24 -4.61
C GLN A 438 70.23 45.69 -4.88
N VAL A 439 71.11 46.63 -4.52
CA VAL A 439 70.91 48.07 -4.78
C VAL A 439 70.90 48.33 -6.29
N GLY A 440 69.82 48.95 -6.79
CA GLY A 440 69.66 49.30 -8.20
C GLY A 440 70.56 50.45 -8.68
N HIS A 441 70.52 50.74 -9.99
CA HIS A 441 71.29 51.83 -10.60
C HIS A 441 70.62 53.21 -10.50
N TYR A 442 69.33 53.24 -10.20
CA TYR A 442 68.53 54.45 -10.08
C TYR A 442 68.36 54.86 -8.62
N ARG A 443 68.22 56.17 -8.41
CA ARG A 443 67.92 56.77 -7.11
C ARG A 443 66.58 56.28 -6.57
N PHE A 444 66.45 56.32 -5.24
CA PHE A 444 65.29 55.85 -4.51
C PHE A 444 63.97 56.45 -5.04
N GLN A 445 63.92 57.76 -5.26
CA GLN A 445 62.68 58.44 -5.69
C GLN A 445 62.12 57.91 -7.02
N VAL A 446 63.01 57.59 -7.96
CA VAL A 446 62.63 57.02 -9.27
C VAL A 446 62.15 55.58 -9.10
N MET A 447 62.89 54.80 -8.31
CA MET A 447 62.55 53.40 -8.03
C MET A 447 61.24 53.27 -7.24
N LEU A 448 60.98 54.19 -6.31
CA LEU A 448 59.73 54.31 -5.57
C LEU A 448 58.57 54.61 -6.53
N GLY A 449 58.76 55.52 -7.51
CA GLY A 449 57.78 55.78 -8.56
C GLY A 449 57.42 54.51 -9.35
N HIS A 450 58.44 53.76 -9.78
CA HIS A 450 58.23 52.47 -10.46
C HIS A 450 57.50 51.44 -9.57
N ALA A 451 57.91 51.30 -8.31
CA ALA A 451 57.25 50.38 -7.38
C ALA A 451 55.79 50.77 -7.12
N LEU A 452 55.49 52.06 -6.93
CA LEU A 452 54.13 52.57 -6.73
C LEU A 452 53.24 52.25 -7.95
N THR A 453 53.71 52.51 -9.17
CA THR A 453 52.94 52.19 -10.39
C THR A 453 52.67 50.68 -10.53
N ALA A 454 53.65 49.84 -10.19
CA ALA A 454 53.47 48.39 -10.20
C ALA A 454 52.46 47.91 -9.13
N THR A 455 52.51 48.48 -7.91
CA THR A 455 51.53 48.15 -6.86
C THR A 455 50.11 48.59 -7.22
N GLU A 456 49.96 49.72 -7.94
CA GLU A 456 48.65 50.16 -8.43
C GLU A 456 48.06 49.17 -9.44
N ALA A 457 48.90 48.61 -10.32
CA ALA A 457 48.46 47.55 -11.23
C ALA A 457 47.97 46.30 -10.47
N VAL A 458 48.67 45.89 -9.39
CA VAL A 458 48.23 44.79 -8.51
C VAL A 458 46.85 45.10 -7.92
N ILE A 459 46.64 46.30 -7.37
CA ILE A 459 45.35 46.71 -6.79
C ILE A 459 44.23 46.66 -7.83
N GLN A 460 44.47 47.17 -9.04
CA GLN A 460 43.49 47.13 -10.13
C GLN A 460 43.14 45.68 -10.53
N PHE A 461 44.15 44.80 -10.64
CA PHE A 461 43.90 43.38 -10.90
C PHE A 461 43.15 42.70 -9.75
N GLY A 462 43.46 42.99 -8.49
CA GLY A 462 42.74 42.47 -7.33
C GLY A 462 41.24 42.81 -7.38
N ASN A 463 40.90 44.07 -7.67
CA ASN A 463 39.51 44.52 -7.79
C ASN A 463 38.77 43.87 -8.97
N THR A 464 39.45 43.71 -10.12
CA THR A 464 38.83 43.05 -11.29
C THR A 464 38.58 41.57 -11.05
N VAL A 465 39.52 40.84 -10.43
CA VAL A 465 39.33 39.44 -10.06
C VAL A 465 38.19 39.29 -9.05
N LEU A 466 38.10 40.14 -8.02
CA LEU A 466 36.98 40.14 -7.07
C LEU A 466 35.64 40.29 -7.78
N SER A 467 35.51 41.30 -8.65
CA SER A 467 34.27 41.53 -9.40
C SER A 467 33.88 40.35 -10.30
N LEU A 468 34.86 39.66 -10.89
CA LEU A 468 34.60 38.46 -11.71
C LEU A 468 34.20 37.25 -10.88
N ILE A 469 34.72 37.09 -9.66
CA ILE A 469 34.25 36.06 -8.72
C ILE A 469 32.81 36.35 -8.31
N GLU A 470 32.49 37.59 -7.90
CA GLU A 470 31.12 37.97 -7.53
C GLU A 470 30.14 37.71 -8.69
N ARG A 471 30.52 38.05 -9.92
CA ARG A 471 29.71 37.78 -11.11
C ARG A 471 29.55 36.29 -11.40
N LYS A 472 30.58 35.48 -11.14
CA LYS A 472 30.49 34.02 -11.25
C LYS A 472 29.46 33.48 -10.25
N GLU A 473 29.60 33.82 -8.97
CA GLU A 473 28.72 33.35 -7.90
C GLU A 473 27.27 33.81 -8.12
N GLN A 474 27.07 35.06 -8.55
CA GLN A 474 25.75 35.56 -8.95
C GLN A 474 25.17 34.75 -10.13
N ALA A 475 25.98 34.42 -11.13
CA ALA A 475 25.52 33.63 -12.27
C ALA A 475 25.14 32.19 -11.86
N GLU A 476 25.93 31.54 -10.99
CA GLU A 476 25.64 30.21 -10.44
C GLU A 476 24.38 30.22 -9.56
N TYR A 477 24.25 31.23 -8.69
CA TYR A 477 23.07 31.39 -7.83
C TYR A 477 21.79 31.55 -8.65
N LEU A 478 21.81 32.41 -9.68
CA LEU A 478 20.67 32.61 -10.56
C LEU A 478 20.30 31.33 -11.32
N GLU A 479 21.28 30.56 -11.79
CA GLU A 479 21.05 29.27 -12.45
C GLU A 479 20.38 28.27 -11.49
N LEU A 480 20.91 28.15 -10.27
CA LEU A 480 20.34 27.30 -9.23
C LEU A 480 18.91 27.72 -8.84
N GLN A 481 18.67 29.02 -8.69
CA GLN A 481 17.34 29.55 -8.35
C GLN A 481 16.32 29.21 -9.45
N GLN A 482 16.69 29.37 -10.73
CA GLN A 482 15.80 29.01 -11.84
C GLN A 482 15.60 27.50 -11.97
N GLN A 483 16.62 26.70 -11.69
CA GLN A 483 16.48 25.24 -11.61
C GLN A 483 15.47 24.84 -10.53
N GLN A 484 15.60 25.41 -9.33
CA GLN A 484 14.64 25.17 -8.24
C GLN A 484 13.23 25.64 -8.61
N ALA A 485 13.09 26.78 -9.28
CA ALA A 485 11.80 27.26 -9.76
C ALA A 485 11.17 26.30 -10.79
N TRP A 486 11.98 25.73 -11.69
CA TRP A 486 11.52 24.71 -12.64
C TRP A 486 11.09 23.41 -11.93
N ASP A 487 11.88 22.91 -10.98
CA ASP A 487 11.54 21.71 -10.20
C ASP A 487 10.25 21.92 -9.38
N LEU A 488 10.09 23.09 -8.76
CA LEU A 488 8.86 23.47 -8.04
C LEU A 488 7.66 23.55 -8.98
N ALA A 489 7.81 24.14 -10.17
CA ALA A 489 6.74 24.21 -11.17
C ALA A 489 6.30 22.81 -11.61
N ASN A 490 7.23 21.85 -11.73
CA ASN A 490 6.92 20.45 -12.01
C ASN A 490 6.07 19.81 -10.89
N ILE A 491 6.44 20.02 -9.63
CA ILE A 491 5.64 19.55 -8.49
C ILE A 491 4.23 20.17 -8.52
N VAL A 492 4.10 21.46 -8.82
CA VAL A 492 2.79 22.12 -8.94
C VAL A 492 1.94 21.47 -10.03
N VAL A 493 2.50 21.15 -11.20
CA VAL A 493 1.77 20.41 -12.24
C VAL A 493 1.29 19.05 -11.74
N THR A 494 2.14 18.28 -11.07
CA THR A 494 1.74 16.97 -10.51
C THR A 494 0.62 17.11 -9.47
N GLN A 495 0.67 18.13 -8.62
CA GLN A 495 -0.38 18.42 -7.64
C GLN A 495 -1.72 18.75 -8.32
N GLN A 496 -1.71 19.57 -9.37
CA GLN A 496 -2.92 19.91 -10.11
C GLN A 496 -3.51 18.70 -10.85
N HIS A 497 -2.66 17.81 -11.36
CA HIS A 497 -3.12 16.55 -11.95
C HIS A 497 -3.83 15.66 -10.90
N GLN A 498 -3.32 15.61 -9.66
CA GLN A 498 -4.00 14.88 -8.58
C GLN A 498 -5.32 15.54 -8.19
N ALA A 499 -5.39 16.88 -8.16
CA ALA A 499 -6.64 17.61 -7.92
C ALA A 499 -7.72 17.26 -8.96
N LEU A 500 -7.34 17.17 -10.24
CA LEU A 500 -8.27 16.77 -11.31
C LEU A 500 -8.79 15.33 -11.13
N LEU A 501 -7.93 14.40 -10.71
CA LEU A 501 -8.35 13.03 -10.41
C LEU A 501 -9.32 12.97 -9.22
N LEU A 502 -9.11 13.79 -8.20
CA LEU A 502 -10.03 13.90 -7.06
C LEU A 502 -11.40 14.43 -7.51
N ASP A 503 -11.43 15.47 -8.34
CA ASP A 503 -12.68 15.99 -8.92
C ASP A 503 -13.42 14.91 -9.73
N GLU A 504 -12.70 14.10 -10.51
CA GLU A 504 -13.28 12.97 -11.25
C GLU A 504 -13.89 11.91 -10.31
N LYS A 505 -13.19 11.54 -9.25
CA LYS A 505 -13.69 10.58 -8.26
C LYS A 505 -14.90 11.10 -7.50
N ASN A 506 -14.92 12.39 -7.16
CA ASN A 506 -16.08 13.03 -6.54
C ASN A 506 -17.31 12.99 -7.47
N ARG A 507 -17.10 13.25 -8.77
CA ARG A 507 -18.17 13.13 -9.78
C ARG A 507 -18.69 11.70 -9.91
N GLN A 508 -17.81 10.70 -9.87
CA GLN A 508 -18.20 9.27 -9.88
C GLN A 508 -19.04 8.91 -8.64
N ALA A 509 -18.66 9.38 -7.46
CA ALA A 509 -19.41 9.17 -6.23
C ALA A 509 -20.82 9.80 -6.28
N LEU A 510 -20.93 11.03 -6.80
CA LEU A 510 -22.23 11.67 -7.02
C LEU A 510 -23.07 10.95 -8.08
N GLY A 511 -22.44 10.41 -9.13
CA GLY A 511 -23.11 9.57 -10.12
C GLY A 511 -23.75 8.31 -9.51
N ALA A 512 -23.06 7.67 -8.55
CA ALA A 512 -23.62 6.54 -7.81
C ALA A 512 -24.76 6.96 -6.87
N SER A 513 -24.65 8.13 -6.22
CA SER A 513 -25.76 8.69 -5.42
C SER A 513 -26.99 8.99 -6.28
N ARG A 514 -26.78 9.55 -7.48
CA ARG A 514 -27.85 9.82 -8.45
C ARG A 514 -28.60 8.55 -8.84
N SER A 515 -27.89 7.49 -9.21
CA SER A 515 -28.53 6.21 -9.60
C SER A 515 -29.30 5.55 -8.45
N MET A 516 -28.82 5.69 -7.21
CA MET A 516 -29.55 5.25 -6.01
C MET A 516 -30.88 6.02 -5.84
N ILE A 517 -30.86 7.35 -5.98
CA ILE A 517 -32.06 8.19 -5.86
C ILE A 517 -33.05 7.89 -7.00
N GLU A 518 -32.58 7.75 -8.24
CA GLU A 518 -33.42 7.34 -9.37
C GLU A 518 -34.10 6.00 -9.14
N SER A 519 -33.37 5.01 -8.59
CA SER A 519 -33.92 3.71 -8.25
C SER A 519 -35.05 3.83 -7.23
N ARG A 520 -34.86 4.66 -6.20
CA ARG A 520 -35.88 4.94 -5.18
C ARG A 520 -37.10 5.67 -5.77
N MET A 521 -36.89 6.63 -6.66
CA MET A 521 -37.98 7.32 -7.36
C MET A 521 -38.80 6.34 -8.21
N ARG A 522 -38.14 5.49 -9.02
CA ARG A 522 -38.79 4.44 -9.81
C ARG A 522 -39.55 3.43 -8.95
N HIS A 523 -39.02 3.12 -7.77
CA HIS A 523 -39.70 2.24 -6.82
C HIS A 523 -41.02 2.83 -6.33
N TYR A 524 -41.01 4.10 -5.87
CA TYR A 524 -42.24 4.76 -5.41
C TYR A 524 -43.22 5.04 -6.55
N GLU A 525 -42.72 5.37 -7.75
CA GLU A 525 -43.56 5.49 -8.94
C GLU A 525 -44.31 4.19 -9.22
N ARG A 526 -43.61 3.04 -9.18
CA ARG A 526 -44.24 1.73 -9.34
C ARG A 526 -45.29 1.46 -8.27
N LEU A 527 -45.00 1.76 -7.00
CA LEU A 527 -45.94 1.58 -5.89
C LEU A 527 -47.21 2.44 -6.06
N LEU A 528 -47.06 3.69 -6.50
CA LEU A 528 -48.19 4.59 -6.77
C LEU A 528 -49.01 4.15 -7.98
N THR A 529 -48.37 3.65 -9.04
CA THR A 529 -49.09 3.12 -10.21
C THR A 529 -49.86 1.84 -9.90
N GLU A 530 -49.34 1.02 -8.98
CA GLU A 530 -50.01 -0.21 -8.54
C GLU A 530 -51.14 0.09 -7.55
N GLY A 531 -50.95 1.08 -6.67
CA GLY A 531 -51.96 1.56 -5.72
C GLY A 531 -52.42 0.46 -4.75
N ILE A 532 -53.65 0.00 -4.91
CA ILE A 532 -54.21 -1.13 -4.16
C ILE A 532 -54.03 -2.39 -4.97
N SER A 533 -53.24 -3.33 -4.44
CA SER A 533 -53.01 -4.61 -5.12
C SER A 533 -54.31 -5.42 -5.23
N PRO A 534 -54.43 -6.31 -6.23
CA PRO A 534 -55.64 -7.12 -6.39
C PRO A 534 -55.95 -7.99 -5.17
N ALA A 535 -54.92 -8.46 -4.46
CA ALA A 535 -55.08 -9.20 -3.21
C ALA A 535 -55.62 -8.32 -2.07
N GLU A 536 -55.15 -7.07 -1.95
CA GLU A 536 -55.65 -6.12 -0.95
C GLU A 536 -57.11 -5.72 -1.22
N ALA A 537 -57.46 -5.50 -2.49
CA ALA A 537 -58.83 -5.23 -2.91
C ALA A 537 -59.75 -6.43 -2.64
N HIS A 538 -59.29 -7.64 -2.94
CA HIS A 538 -60.04 -8.86 -2.65
C HIS A 538 -60.23 -9.08 -1.14
N ALA A 539 -59.22 -8.75 -0.31
CA ALA A 539 -59.37 -8.81 1.14
C ALA A 539 -60.45 -7.84 1.67
N GLY A 540 -60.52 -6.61 1.13
CA GLY A 540 -61.61 -5.67 1.47
C GLY A 540 -62.99 -6.22 1.10
N GLN A 541 -63.12 -6.81 -0.09
CA GLN A 541 -64.36 -7.46 -0.52
C GLN A 541 -64.77 -8.61 0.43
N LEU A 542 -63.82 -9.44 0.88
CA LEU A 542 -64.09 -10.52 1.82
C LEU A 542 -64.59 -10.01 3.18
N TYR A 543 -64.09 -8.87 3.68
CA TYR A 543 -64.59 -8.24 4.91
C TYR A 543 -66.05 -7.76 4.75
N LEU A 544 -66.36 -7.09 3.63
CA LEU A 544 -67.72 -6.66 3.34
C LEU A 544 -68.67 -7.85 3.20
N LEU A 545 -68.28 -8.89 2.46
CA LEU A 545 -69.04 -10.12 2.32
C LEU A 545 -69.27 -10.81 3.68
N SER A 546 -68.23 -10.90 4.52
CA SER A 546 -68.34 -11.46 5.88
C SER A 546 -69.35 -10.69 6.73
N SER A 547 -69.31 -9.36 6.72
CA SER A 547 -70.27 -8.53 7.47
C SER A 547 -71.70 -8.76 7.00
N GLY A 548 -71.90 -8.96 5.70
CA GLY A 548 -73.19 -9.36 5.12
C GLY A 548 -73.67 -10.72 5.62
N PHE A 549 -72.80 -11.74 5.65
CA PHE A 549 -73.17 -13.06 6.17
C PHE A 549 -73.49 -13.06 7.67
N GLU A 550 -72.81 -12.22 8.47
CA GLU A 550 -73.11 -12.08 9.90
C GLU A 550 -74.52 -11.52 10.16
N THR A 551 -75.00 -10.60 9.31
CA THR A 551 -76.40 -10.13 9.42
C THR A 551 -77.41 -11.24 9.17
N ALA A 552 -77.17 -12.05 8.13
CA ALA A 552 -78.01 -13.21 7.82
C ALA A 552 -77.98 -14.23 8.98
N GLY A 553 -76.83 -14.44 9.60
CA GLY A 553 -76.69 -15.26 10.81
C GLY A 553 -77.46 -14.71 12.01
N SER A 554 -77.39 -13.40 12.26
CA SER A 554 -78.08 -12.75 13.39
C SER A 554 -79.61 -12.76 13.24
N THR A 555 -80.12 -12.64 12.00
CA THR A 555 -81.55 -12.74 11.70
C THR A 555 -82.05 -14.18 11.82
N ALA A 556 -81.27 -15.17 11.38
CA ALA A 556 -81.56 -16.57 11.63
C ALA A 556 -81.54 -16.92 13.12
N ALA A 557 -80.59 -16.39 13.90
CA ALA A 557 -80.53 -16.55 15.35
C ALA A 557 -81.70 -15.88 16.07
N ALA A 558 -82.18 -14.72 15.57
CA ALA A 558 -83.40 -14.09 16.06
C ALA A 558 -84.63 -14.95 15.76
N GLY A 559 -84.71 -15.55 14.56
CA GLY A 559 -85.74 -16.52 14.20
C GLY A 559 -85.74 -17.76 15.10
N ALA A 560 -84.55 -18.30 15.43
CA ALA A 560 -84.39 -19.37 16.40
C ALA A 560 -84.82 -18.94 17.82
N GLY A 561 -84.51 -17.71 18.23
CA GLY A 561 -84.95 -17.09 19.48
C GLY A 561 -86.47 -17.06 19.63
N ILE A 562 -87.18 -16.77 18.54
CA ILE A 562 -88.65 -16.80 18.49
C ILE A 562 -89.17 -18.25 18.50
N ALA A 563 -88.52 -19.16 17.77
CA ALA A 563 -88.90 -20.58 17.72
C ALA A 563 -88.74 -21.29 19.08
N MET A 564 -87.85 -20.84 19.96
CA MET A 564 -87.66 -21.38 21.32
C MET A 564 -88.89 -21.23 22.24
N ILE A 565 -89.86 -20.39 21.86
CA ILE A 565 -91.13 -20.21 22.61
C ILE A 565 -92.16 -21.29 22.20
N ALA A 566 -91.94 -21.97 21.07
CA ALA A 566 -92.78 -23.09 20.69
C ALA A 566 -92.59 -24.25 21.70
N PRO A 567 -93.67 -24.85 22.22
CA PRO A 567 -93.56 -26.00 23.10
C PRO A 567 -92.91 -27.17 22.35
N ASN A 568 -91.97 -27.86 22.99
CA ASN A 568 -91.24 -29.00 22.41
C ASN A 568 -91.52 -30.34 23.12
N ILE A 569 -92.28 -30.32 24.22
CA ILE A 569 -92.77 -31.50 24.93
C ILE A 569 -94.28 -31.60 24.71
N PHE A 570 -94.73 -32.72 24.12
CA PHE A 570 -96.14 -32.99 23.81
C PHE A 570 -96.59 -34.32 24.43
N GLY A 571 -97.87 -34.42 24.83
CA GLY A 571 -98.43 -35.59 25.51
C GLY A 571 -99.29 -35.18 26.73
N THR A 572 -99.26 -35.96 27.81
CA THR A 572 -100.01 -35.70 29.05
C THR A 572 -99.50 -34.50 29.87
N SER A 573 -98.33 -33.95 29.51
CA SER A 573 -97.83 -32.64 29.96
C SER A 573 -97.37 -31.82 28.76
N THR A 574 -97.98 -30.65 28.54
CA THR A 574 -97.57 -29.70 27.49
C THR A 574 -96.65 -28.64 28.09
N GLY A 575 -95.46 -28.45 27.54
CA GLY A 575 -94.48 -27.50 28.09
C GLY A 575 -93.15 -27.46 27.35
N GLY A 576 -92.13 -26.88 28.00
CA GLY A 576 -90.78 -26.75 27.45
C GLY A 576 -90.49 -25.45 26.69
N ALA A 577 -91.44 -24.51 26.67
CA ALA A 577 -91.24 -23.16 26.10
C ALA A 577 -90.20 -22.37 26.92
N ARG A 578 -89.21 -21.80 26.22
CA ARG A 578 -88.13 -21.01 26.82
C ARG A 578 -88.45 -19.52 26.69
N TRP A 579 -88.85 -18.88 27.80
CA TRP A 579 -89.26 -17.47 27.83
C TRP A 579 -88.10 -16.48 27.68
N GLU A 580 -86.85 -16.94 27.81
CA GLU A 580 -85.66 -16.15 27.48
C GLU A 580 -85.50 -15.90 25.96
N GLY A 581 -86.26 -16.61 25.11
CA GLY A 581 -86.16 -16.55 23.65
C GLY A 581 -86.26 -15.15 23.01
N PRO A 582 -87.27 -14.32 23.33
CA PRO A 582 -87.37 -12.95 22.82
C PRO A 582 -86.20 -12.04 23.22
N PHE A 583 -85.70 -12.17 24.46
CA PHE A 583 -84.55 -11.40 24.91
C PHE A 583 -83.28 -11.82 24.15
N TYR A 584 -83.13 -13.12 23.87
CA TYR A 584 -82.05 -13.64 23.03
C TYR A 584 -82.16 -13.16 21.58
N ALA A 585 -83.38 -13.08 21.01
CA ALA A 585 -83.60 -12.56 19.67
C ALA A 585 -83.26 -11.05 19.55
N ALA A 586 -83.69 -10.25 20.53
CA ALA A 586 -83.36 -8.83 20.59
C ALA A 586 -81.85 -8.60 20.77
N GLN A 587 -81.20 -9.40 21.63
CA GLN A 587 -79.75 -9.38 21.79
C GLN A 587 -79.04 -9.76 20.49
N ALA A 588 -79.48 -10.81 19.78
CA ALA A 588 -78.87 -11.25 18.52
C ALA A 588 -78.95 -10.16 17.43
N LEU A 589 -80.09 -9.45 17.32
CA LEU A 589 -80.23 -8.32 16.39
C LEU A 589 -79.34 -7.12 16.80
N ALA A 590 -79.30 -6.78 18.08
CA ALA A 590 -78.43 -5.72 18.58
C ALA A 590 -76.93 -6.05 18.37
N GLN A 591 -76.55 -7.31 18.54
CA GLN A 591 -75.19 -7.78 18.27
C GLN A 591 -74.88 -7.79 16.77
N GLY A 592 -75.81 -8.25 15.91
CA GLY A 592 -75.65 -8.25 14.46
C GLY A 592 -75.51 -6.85 13.87
N THR A 593 -76.31 -5.89 14.33
CA THR A 593 -76.16 -4.48 13.91
C THR A 593 -74.83 -3.88 14.37
N ALA A 594 -74.39 -4.20 15.59
CA ALA A 594 -73.10 -3.76 16.10
C ALA A 594 -71.92 -4.38 15.34
N THR A 595 -72.01 -5.64 14.88
CA THR A 595 -70.94 -6.25 14.08
C THR A 595 -70.89 -5.72 12.66
N VAL A 596 -72.02 -5.39 12.03
CA VAL A 596 -72.04 -4.68 10.73
C VAL A 596 -71.38 -3.31 10.82
N LEU A 597 -71.75 -2.52 11.82
CA LEU A 597 -71.14 -1.20 12.02
C LEU A 597 -69.63 -1.31 12.27
N ARG A 598 -69.18 -2.35 12.99
CA ARG A 598 -67.75 -2.63 13.15
C ARG A 598 -67.07 -3.11 11.88
N GLY A 599 -67.71 -3.95 11.07
CA GLY A 599 -67.16 -4.46 9.81
C GLY A 599 -67.01 -3.36 8.75
N THR A 600 -68.03 -2.51 8.63
CA THR A 600 -68.00 -1.34 7.74
C THR A 600 -67.01 -0.27 8.22
N ALA A 601 -66.93 -0.02 9.53
CA ALA A 601 -65.90 0.85 10.10
C ALA A 601 -64.48 0.29 9.84
N ALA A 602 -64.27 -1.01 9.99
CA ALA A 602 -62.97 -1.65 9.74
C ALA A 602 -62.55 -1.59 8.26
N ASP A 603 -63.49 -1.75 7.32
CA ASP A 603 -63.24 -1.57 5.89
C ASP A 603 -62.89 -0.11 5.55
N LEU A 604 -63.62 0.85 6.13
CA LEU A 604 -63.34 2.28 5.99
C LEU A 604 -61.96 2.63 6.55
N ASP A 605 -61.64 2.21 7.77
CA ASP A 605 -60.34 2.43 8.41
C ASP A 605 -59.21 1.85 7.56
N ARG A 606 -59.41 0.66 6.97
CA ARG A 606 -58.44 0.02 6.07
C ARG A 606 -58.25 0.80 4.76
N SER A 607 -59.34 1.28 4.17
CA SER A 607 -59.27 2.12 2.96
C SER A 607 -58.52 3.42 3.24
N GLU A 608 -58.75 4.05 4.39
CA GLU A 608 -58.06 5.26 4.81
C GLU A 608 -56.58 5.01 5.13
N GLN A 609 -56.23 3.83 5.65
CA GLN A 609 -54.83 3.41 5.79
C GLN A 609 -54.14 3.30 4.43
N PHE A 610 -54.82 2.77 3.40
CA PHE A 610 -54.27 2.73 2.05
C PHE A 610 -54.13 4.11 1.43
N ASN A 611 -55.12 4.99 1.61
CA ASN A 611 -55.06 6.38 1.16
C ASN A 611 -53.89 7.13 1.82
N ARG A 612 -53.68 6.96 3.13
CA ARG A 612 -52.53 7.56 3.85
C ARG A 612 -51.20 7.00 3.36
N ARG A 613 -51.13 5.68 3.14
CA ARG A 613 -49.94 5.02 2.58
C ARG A 613 -49.61 5.55 1.18
N GLU A 614 -50.62 5.76 0.34
CA GLU A 614 -50.45 6.38 -0.97
C GLU A 614 -49.94 7.82 -0.87
N GLN A 615 -50.48 8.62 0.05
CA GLN A 615 -49.99 9.98 0.33
C GLN A 615 -48.52 9.98 0.80
N GLU A 616 -48.14 9.03 1.66
CA GLU A 616 -46.76 8.86 2.10
C GLU A 616 -45.83 8.48 0.94
N TRP A 617 -46.27 7.58 0.05
CA TRP A 617 -45.51 7.23 -1.15
C TRP A 617 -45.37 8.40 -2.12
N ALA A 618 -46.44 9.18 -2.32
CA ALA A 618 -46.42 10.39 -3.14
C ALA A 618 -45.43 11.41 -2.58
N HIS A 619 -45.48 11.64 -1.26
CA HIS A 619 -44.54 12.53 -0.59
C HIS A 619 -43.09 12.04 -0.72
N ALA A 620 -42.84 10.75 -0.52
CA ALA A 620 -41.51 10.15 -0.66
C ALA A 620 -40.99 10.21 -2.11
N GLN A 621 -41.87 10.07 -3.10
CA GLN A 621 -41.53 10.27 -4.51
C GLN A 621 -41.13 11.72 -4.79
N ASP A 622 -41.91 12.69 -4.30
CA ASP A 622 -41.62 14.11 -4.45
C ASP A 622 -40.31 14.50 -3.76
N GLN A 623 -40.06 13.98 -2.55
CA GLN A 623 -38.79 14.16 -1.85
C GLN A 623 -37.62 13.59 -2.69
N ALA A 624 -37.76 12.37 -3.23
CA ALA A 624 -36.74 11.78 -4.08
C ALA A 624 -36.49 12.60 -5.36
N ARG A 625 -37.55 13.22 -5.93
CA ARG A 625 -37.43 14.11 -7.10
C ARG A 625 -36.64 15.38 -6.75
N LEU A 626 -36.89 15.99 -5.59
CA LEU A 626 -36.15 17.16 -5.13
C LEU A 626 -34.69 16.83 -4.81
N GLU A 627 -34.44 15.68 -4.17
CA GLU A 627 -33.07 15.20 -3.92
C GLU A 627 -32.31 14.92 -5.22
N LEU A 628 -32.99 14.38 -6.25
CA LEU A 628 -32.40 14.19 -7.57
C LEU A 628 -32.01 15.53 -8.20
N ALA A 629 -32.91 16.52 -8.17
CA ALA A 629 -32.64 17.87 -8.67
C ALA A 629 -31.47 18.54 -7.93
N GLN A 630 -31.36 18.32 -6.61
CA GLN A 630 -30.24 18.80 -5.81
C GLN A 630 -28.91 18.16 -6.24
N VAL A 631 -28.87 16.84 -6.42
CA VAL A 631 -27.66 16.14 -6.87
C VAL A 631 -27.28 16.53 -8.30
N ASP A 632 -28.26 16.72 -9.19
CA ASP A 632 -28.01 17.19 -10.56
C ASP A 632 -27.41 18.61 -10.55
N ALA A 633 -27.90 19.51 -9.69
CA ALA A 633 -27.30 20.84 -9.49
C ALA A 633 -25.87 20.77 -8.93
N GLN A 634 -25.61 19.86 -7.99
CA GLN A 634 -24.25 19.62 -7.48
C GLN A 634 -23.32 19.08 -8.56
N LEU A 635 -23.78 18.15 -9.40
CA LEU A 635 -23.01 17.63 -10.54
C LEU A 635 -22.64 18.74 -11.53
N GLN A 636 -23.55 19.68 -11.80
CA GLN A 636 -23.25 20.86 -12.60
C GLN A 636 -22.19 21.76 -11.94
N ALA A 637 -22.29 21.99 -10.63
CA ALA A 637 -21.29 22.77 -9.89
C ALA A 637 -19.90 22.11 -9.94
N TYR A 638 -19.82 20.78 -9.76
CA TYR A 638 -18.56 20.04 -9.90
C TYR A 638 -18.03 20.01 -11.34
N ALA A 639 -18.91 20.05 -12.35
CA ALA A 639 -18.47 20.17 -13.74
C ALA A 639 -17.82 21.53 -14.02
N GLU A 640 -18.35 22.62 -13.45
CA GLU A 640 -17.70 23.94 -13.52
C GLU A 640 -16.41 23.98 -12.69
N GLN A 641 -16.35 23.32 -11.54
CA GLN A 641 -15.12 23.17 -10.76
C GLN A 641 -14.05 22.41 -11.54
N GLU A 642 -14.39 21.29 -12.20
CA GLU A 642 -13.46 20.52 -13.03
C GLU A 642 -12.89 21.37 -14.18
N LYS A 643 -13.72 22.22 -14.81
CA LYS A 643 -13.25 23.19 -15.81
C LYS A 643 -12.26 24.18 -15.20
N ALA A 644 -12.53 24.70 -14.00
CA ALA A 644 -11.62 25.60 -13.30
C ALA A 644 -10.28 24.91 -12.97
N THR A 645 -10.30 23.68 -12.44
CA THR A 645 -9.11 22.88 -12.16
C THR A 645 -8.31 22.61 -13.44
N ARG A 646 -8.97 22.31 -14.56
CA ARG A 646 -8.30 22.17 -15.88
C ARG A 646 -7.62 23.45 -16.34
N LEU A 647 -8.26 24.60 -16.14
CA LEU A 647 -7.64 25.90 -16.46
C LEU A 647 -6.43 26.16 -15.56
N GLN A 648 -6.50 25.82 -14.27
CA GLN A 648 -5.36 25.90 -13.35
C GLN A 648 -4.22 24.95 -13.74
N LEU A 649 -4.53 23.73 -14.17
CA LEU A 649 -3.53 22.79 -14.69
C LEU A 649 -2.84 23.37 -15.92
N ARG A 650 -3.61 23.90 -16.89
CA ARG A 650 -3.04 24.55 -18.08
C ARG A 650 -2.16 25.74 -17.70
N LEU A 651 -2.59 26.56 -16.74
CA LEU A 651 -1.78 27.65 -16.21
C LEU A 651 -0.46 27.13 -15.61
N ALA A 652 -0.52 26.07 -14.80
CA ALA A 652 0.67 25.43 -14.22
C ALA A 652 1.62 24.88 -15.29
N GLU A 653 1.10 24.20 -16.32
CA GLU A 653 1.88 23.72 -17.46
C GLU A 653 2.56 24.86 -18.22
N THR A 654 1.83 25.96 -18.46
CA THR A 654 2.45 27.14 -19.09
C THR A 654 3.53 27.77 -18.20
N SER A 655 3.34 27.80 -16.88
CA SER A 655 4.35 28.31 -15.94
C SER A 655 5.60 27.42 -15.91
N LEU A 656 5.43 26.10 -16.04
CA LEU A 656 6.53 25.14 -16.15
C LEU A 656 7.31 25.37 -17.45
N ALA A 657 6.61 25.52 -18.58
CA ALA A 657 7.25 25.82 -19.86
C ALA A 657 8.01 27.16 -19.84
N GLN A 658 7.45 28.18 -19.17
CA GLN A 658 8.12 29.47 -18.95
C GLN A 658 9.38 29.31 -18.07
N ALA A 659 9.28 28.60 -16.94
CA ALA A 659 10.41 28.33 -16.06
C ALA A 659 11.53 27.56 -16.78
N TRP A 660 11.18 26.56 -17.59
CA TRP A 660 12.12 25.83 -18.42
C TRP A 660 12.78 26.73 -19.48
N SER A 661 12.01 27.59 -20.15
CA SER A 661 12.55 28.54 -21.13
C SER A 661 13.54 29.52 -20.49
N ASN A 662 13.23 30.04 -19.30
CA ASN A 662 14.12 30.93 -18.53
C ASN A 662 15.41 30.22 -18.14
N TYR A 663 15.33 28.99 -17.64
CA TYR A 663 16.50 28.16 -17.35
C TYR A 663 17.35 27.90 -18.60
N GLN A 664 16.71 27.54 -19.72
CA GLN A 664 17.40 27.29 -20.98
C GLN A 664 18.11 28.55 -21.52
N LEU A 665 17.52 29.73 -21.33
CA LEU A 665 18.13 31.01 -21.69
C LEU A 665 19.42 31.23 -20.87
N LEU A 666 19.38 30.97 -19.55
CA LEU A 666 20.57 31.08 -18.70
C LEU A 666 21.65 30.04 -19.05
N ALA A 667 21.26 28.86 -19.52
CA ALA A 667 22.20 27.83 -19.98
C ALA A 667 22.85 28.17 -21.34
N LYS A 668 22.10 28.84 -22.24
CA LYS A 668 22.56 29.21 -23.59
C LYS A 668 23.33 30.53 -23.66
N ARG A 669 23.13 31.44 -22.71
CA ARG A 669 23.81 32.75 -22.74
C ARG A 669 25.34 32.59 -22.64
N PHE A 670 26.06 33.53 -23.25
CA PHE A 670 27.53 33.54 -23.25
C PHE A 670 28.12 33.78 -21.84
N THR A 671 27.53 34.70 -21.07
CA THR A 671 27.96 35.08 -19.70
C THR A 671 27.50 34.08 -18.64
N ARG A 672 27.77 32.79 -18.87
CA ARG A 672 27.51 31.70 -17.92
C ARG A 672 28.63 31.57 -16.88
N ALA A 673 28.36 30.86 -15.79
CA ALA A 673 29.34 30.60 -14.73
C ALA A 673 30.68 30.05 -15.27
N GLN A 674 30.62 29.16 -16.26
CA GLN A 674 31.82 28.57 -16.90
C GLN A 674 32.73 29.61 -17.58
N LEU A 675 32.18 30.69 -18.15
CA LEU A 675 32.99 31.76 -18.75
C LEU A 675 33.75 32.51 -17.66
N TYR A 676 33.05 32.90 -16.59
CA TYR A 676 33.67 33.61 -15.47
C TYR A 676 34.67 32.74 -14.72
N ASP A 677 34.41 31.44 -14.59
CA ASP A 677 35.37 30.49 -14.03
C ASP A 677 36.66 30.43 -14.86
N TRP A 678 36.55 30.31 -16.18
CA TRP A 678 37.70 30.38 -17.08
C TRP A 678 38.44 31.71 -16.97
N LEU A 679 37.72 32.84 -16.98
CA LEU A 679 38.31 34.18 -16.81
C LEU A 679 39.05 34.30 -15.47
N ASN A 680 38.44 33.84 -14.38
CA ASN A 680 39.03 33.86 -13.05
C ASN A 680 40.32 33.04 -12.99
N VAL A 681 40.35 31.84 -13.59
CA VAL A 681 41.56 31.01 -13.65
C VAL A 681 42.68 31.71 -14.42
N GLN A 682 42.39 32.34 -15.56
CA GLN A 682 43.41 33.04 -16.34
C GLN A 682 43.90 34.30 -15.62
N LEU A 683 42.99 35.16 -15.16
CA LEU A 683 43.34 36.41 -14.48
C LEU A 683 44.03 36.18 -13.13
N SER A 684 43.68 35.12 -12.39
CA SER A 684 44.38 34.80 -11.14
C SER A 684 45.85 34.45 -11.35
N LYS A 685 46.19 33.79 -12.47
CA LYS A 685 47.59 33.53 -12.85
C LYS A 685 48.35 34.82 -13.12
N PHE A 686 47.74 35.71 -13.90
CA PHE A 686 48.33 37.03 -14.19
C PHE A 686 48.46 37.86 -12.92
N TYR A 687 47.45 37.86 -12.06
CA TYR A 687 47.46 38.60 -10.79
C TYR A 687 48.63 38.20 -9.90
N TYR A 688 48.87 36.90 -9.74
CA TYR A 688 50.01 36.39 -8.97
C TYR A 688 51.36 36.79 -9.60
N GLN A 689 51.50 36.68 -10.93
CA GLN A 689 52.73 37.08 -11.63
C GLN A 689 53.04 38.58 -11.49
N VAL A 690 52.01 39.43 -11.59
CA VAL A 690 52.15 40.88 -11.41
C VAL A 690 52.48 41.21 -9.95
N TYR A 691 51.91 40.48 -8.99
CA TYR A 691 52.26 40.60 -7.58
C TYR A 691 53.74 40.25 -7.33
N ASP A 692 54.23 39.13 -7.85
CA ASP A 692 55.63 38.71 -7.69
C ASP A 692 56.61 39.76 -8.27
N LEU A 693 56.30 40.28 -9.45
CA LEU A 693 57.08 41.36 -10.07
C LEU A 693 57.02 42.65 -9.26
N SER A 694 55.83 43.06 -8.81
CA SER A 694 55.65 44.25 -7.97
C SER A 694 56.41 44.14 -6.65
N LEU A 695 56.34 42.98 -5.99
CA LEU A 695 57.08 42.67 -4.78
C LEU A 695 58.59 42.80 -4.99
N SER A 696 59.11 42.32 -6.12
CA SER A 696 60.52 42.48 -6.46
C SER A 696 60.93 43.95 -6.59
N LEU A 697 60.13 44.79 -7.26
CA LEU A 697 60.38 46.23 -7.40
C LEU A 697 60.28 46.95 -6.04
N CYS A 698 59.32 46.56 -5.19
CA CYS A 698 59.20 47.10 -3.83
C CYS A 698 60.45 46.81 -3.00
N ARG A 699 61.04 45.63 -3.13
CA ARG A 699 62.29 45.28 -2.45
C ARG A 699 63.48 46.05 -3.00
N THR A 700 63.59 46.21 -4.32
CA THR A 700 64.65 47.04 -4.91
C THR A 700 64.51 48.50 -4.47
N ALA A 701 63.29 49.03 -4.35
CA ALA A 701 63.05 50.36 -3.78
C ALA A 701 63.50 50.43 -2.30
N GLN A 702 63.22 49.40 -1.50
CA GLN A 702 63.73 49.31 -0.12
C GLN A 702 65.26 49.29 -0.09
N ALA A 703 65.92 48.51 -0.95
CA ALA A 703 67.38 48.45 -1.03
C ALA A 703 67.98 49.82 -1.42
N CYS A 704 67.38 50.53 -2.38
CA CYS A 704 67.78 51.90 -2.73
C CYS A 704 67.56 52.89 -1.56
N TRP A 705 66.46 52.77 -0.82
CA TRP A 705 66.21 53.59 0.37
C TRP A 705 67.30 53.38 1.43
N GLN A 706 67.58 52.12 1.75
CA GLN A 706 68.60 51.75 2.73
C GLN A 706 69.99 52.24 2.29
N TYR A 707 70.26 52.24 0.98
CA TYR A 707 71.50 52.76 0.41
C TYR A 707 71.65 54.29 0.55
N GLU A 708 70.60 55.06 0.26
CA GLU A 708 70.65 56.53 0.34
C GLU A 708 70.56 57.08 1.76
N VAL A 709 69.76 56.48 2.63
CA VAL A 709 69.62 56.92 4.04
C VAL A 709 70.74 56.36 4.92
N ALA A 710 71.37 55.26 4.49
CA ALA A 710 72.37 54.50 5.25
C ALA A 710 71.83 53.90 6.56
N ASP A 711 70.54 53.57 6.59
CA ASP A 711 69.91 52.78 7.64
C ASP A 711 69.51 51.42 7.04
N TYR A 712 70.18 50.36 7.48
CA TYR A 712 69.96 48.99 7.02
C TYR A 712 69.14 48.15 8.00
N ALA A 713 68.83 48.66 9.20
CA ALA A 713 68.04 47.94 10.20
C ALA A 713 66.54 48.07 9.91
N SER A 714 66.12 49.22 9.38
CA SER A 714 64.72 49.48 9.02
C SER A 714 64.29 48.68 7.79
N THR A 715 63.23 47.88 7.95
CA THR A 715 62.57 47.13 6.86
C THR A 715 61.09 47.49 6.80
N PHE A 716 60.59 47.79 5.58
CA PHE A 716 59.22 48.26 5.37
C PHE A 716 58.34 47.18 4.72
N ILE A 717 58.94 46.34 3.87
CA ILE A 717 58.25 45.25 3.17
C ILE A 717 58.27 43.99 4.04
N GLN A 718 57.10 43.63 4.58
CA GLN A 718 56.93 42.45 5.43
C GLN A 718 56.60 41.20 4.60
N PRO A 719 57.02 40.00 5.04
CA PRO A 719 56.62 38.76 4.41
C PRO A 719 55.16 38.41 4.78
N GLY A 720 54.40 37.89 3.81
CA GLY A 720 52.99 37.51 4.01
C GLY A 720 51.95 38.51 3.50
N ALA A 721 52.32 39.49 2.66
CA ALA A 721 51.34 40.34 1.97
C ALA A 721 50.37 39.53 1.10
N TRP A 722 50.80 38.37 0.57
CA TRP A 722 49.96 37.44 -0.15
C TRP A 722 49.41 36.34 0.76
N ASN A 723 48.08 36.28 0.91
CA ASN A 723 47.40 35.22 1.66
C ASN A 723 46.64 34.27 0.73
N ASN A 724 47.04 33.00 0.70
CA ASN A 724 46.40 31.98 -0.15
C ASN A 724 44.93 31.72 0.22
N ASN A 725 44.54 31.84 1.49
CA ASN A 725 43.16 31.61 1.95
C ASN A 725 42.19 32.63 1.35
N TYR A 726 42.66 33.86 1.19
CA TYR A 726 41.93 34.94 0.55
C TYR A 726 42.43 35.20 -0.87
N ARG A 727 43.03 34.20 -1.54
CA ARG A 727 43.51 34.28 -2.93
C ARG A 727 44.38 35.50 -3.27
N GLY A 728 45.11 36.01 -2.29
CA GLY A 728 45.98 37.18 -2.42
C GLY A 728 45.26 38.53 -2.42
N TYR A 729 43.98 38.62 -2.02
CA TYR A 729 43.30 39.90 -1.88
C TYR A 729 43.99 40.81 -0.87
N LEU A 730 43.94 42.13 -1.13
CA LEU A 730 44.57 43.19 -0.34
C LEU A 730 46.11 43.18 -0.33
N ALA A 731 46.75 42.29 -1.09
CA ALA A 731 48.20 42.21 -1.18
C ALA A 731 48.81 43.50 -1.78
N GLY A 732 48.17 44.08 -2.79
CA GLY A 732 48.63 45.32 -3.42
C GLY A 732 48.51 46.52 -2.49
N GLU A 733 47.42 46.63 -1.75
CA GLU A 733 47.15 47.67 -0.76
C GLU A 733 48.16 47.60 0.39
N ALA A 734 48.47 46.38 0.85
CA ALA A 734 49.50 46.15 1.86
C ALA A 734 50.88 46.61 1.38
N LEU A 735 51.27 46.24 0.15
CA LEU A 735 52.54 46.70 -0.45
C LEU A 735 52.59 48.22 -0.64
N LYS A 736 51.52 48.82 -1.16
CA LYS A 736 51.42 50.27 -1.35
C LYS A 736 51.53 51.03 -0.03
N LEU A 737 50.89 50.55 1.04
CA LEU A 737 51.02 51.11 2.37
C LEU A 737 52.48 51.06 2.85
N SER A 738 53.17 49.94 2.66
CA SER A 738 54.60 49.83 2.99
C SER A 738 55.46 50.81 2.19
N LEU A 739 55.19 51.00 0.89
CA LEU A 739 55.89 52.00 0.07
C LEU A 739 55.66 53.43 0.55
N LEU A 740 54.42 53.78 0.93
CA LEU A 740 54.09 55.10 1.47
C LEU A 740 54.78 55.35 2.82
N LYS A 741 54.82 54.34 3.69
CA LYS A 741 55.58 54.41 4.95
C LYS A 741 57.07 54.64 4.69
N MET A 742 57.64 53.92 3.72
CA MET A 742 59.03 54.09 3.31
C MET A 742 59.30 55.49 2.75
N ASN A 743 58.40 56.03 1.92
CA ASN A 743 58.53 57.40 1.40
C ASN A 743 58.43 58.45 2.52
N ALA A 744 57.48 58.31 3.44
CA ALA A 744 57.35 59.19 4.59
C ALA A 744 58.60 59.15 5.46
N ALA A 745 59.16 57.94 5.69
CA ALA A 745 60.42 57.78 6.40
C ALA A 745 61.58 58.47 5.65
N TYR A 746 61.64 58.34 4.31
CA TYR A 746 62.65 59.01 3.50
C TYR A 746 62.57 60.54 3.64
N VAL A 747 61.39 61.14 3.47
CA VAL A 747 61.21 62.59 3.56
C VAL A 747 61.58 63.12 4.95
N ASN A 748 61.29 62.36 6.01
CA ASN A 748 61.59 62.77 7.39
C ASN A 748 63.05 62.57 7.80
N HIS A 749 63.72 61.52 7.31
CA HIS A 749 65.09 61.15 7.73
C HIS A 749 66.17 61.57 6.74
N ASN A 750 65.81 61.96 5.52
CA ASN A 750 66.75 62.48 4.52
C ASN A 750 67.08 63.95 4.82
N VAL A 751 67.94 64.14 5.82
CA VAL A 751 68.49 65.44 6.18
C VAL A 751 69.64 65.78 5.23
N ARG A 752 69.85 67.08 5.00
CA ARG A 752 70.98 67.56 4.19
C ARG A 752 72.30 67.27 4.91
N ASP A 753 73.12 66.40 4.33
CA ASP A 753 74.46 66.08 4.81
C ASP A 753 75.43 67.25 4.53
N LEU A 754 76.54 67.31 5.27
CA LEU A 754 77.57 68.32 5.04
C LEU A 754 78.34 67.99 3.76
N GLU A 755 78.20 68.83 2.74
CA GLU A 755 78.90 68.70 1.46
C GLU A 755 80.32 69.27 1.58
N ILE A 756 81.33 68.40 1.45
CA ILE A 756 82.74 68.75 1.66
C ILE A 756 83.53 68.41 0.40
N VAL A 757 84.36 69.35 -0.05
CA VAL A 757 85.33 69.14 -1.12
C VAL A 757 86.72 69.07 -0.50
N LYS A 758 87.38 67.92 -0.61
CA LYS A 758 88.78 67.75 -0.20
C LYS A 758 89.65 67.54 -1.44
N THR A 759 90.55 68.48 -1.65
CA THR A 759 91.56 68.39 -2.72
C THR A 759 92.82 67.73 -2.16
N ILE A 760 93.18 66.58 -2.70
CA ILE A 760 94.27 65.74 -2.21
C ILE A 760 95.36 65.71 -3.28
N SER A 761 96.47 66.38 -3.00
CA SER A 761 97.71 66.24 -3.77
C SER A 761 98.43 64.98 -3.32
N LEU A 762 98.55 63.99 -4.21
CA LEU A 762 99.28 62.77 -3.90
C LEU A 762 100.77 63.08 -3.64
N ARG A 763 101.37 64.07 -4.29
CA ARG A 763 102.77 64.46 -4.03
C ARG A 763 103.03 64.96 -2.60
N HIS A 764 102.13 65.78 -2.04
CA HIS A 764 102.33 66.39 -0.71
C HIS A 764 101.86 65.51 0.44
N ARG A 765 100.81 64.72 0.25
CA ARG A 765 100.17 63.92 1.32
C ARG A 765 100.47 62.42 1.21
N MET A 766 101.44 62.02 0.38
CA MET A 766 101.81 60.61 0.17
C MET A 766 102.40 59.90 1.40
N ILE A 767 102.84 60.64 2.42
CA ILE A 767 103.32 60.06 3.68
C ILE A 767 102.15 59.49 4.50
N ASP A 768 100.96 60.10 4.39
CA ASP A 768 99.75 59.70 5.10
C ASP A 768 98.92 58.70 4.26
N CYS A 769 98.92 58.86 2.94
CA CYS A 769 98.33 57.92 1.99
C CYS A 769 99.25 56.69 1.81
N LYS A 770 99.28 55.77 2.77
CA LYS A 770 100.05 54.51 2.66
C LYS A 770 99.74 53.80 1.34
N VAL A 771 100.67 53.81 0.40
CA VAL A 771 100.64 53.02 -0.83
C VAL A 771 101.12 51.61 -0.46
N PRO A 772 100.25 50.58 -0.39
CA PRO A 772 100.76 49.22 -0.32
C PRO A 772 101.46 48.89 -1.64
N PRO A 773 102.66 48.28 -1.63
CA PRO A 773 103.20 47.68 -2.83
C PRO A 773 102.25 46.57 -3.31
N PRO A 774 102.16 46.32 -4.63
CA PRO A 774 101.46 45.16 -5.15
C PRO A 774 102.30 43.91 -4.83
N THR A 775 101.99 43.20 -3.74
CA THR A 775 102.58 41.87 -3.52
C THR A 775 101.53 40.87 -3.06
N THR A 776 101.38 39.84 -3.89
CA THR A 776 101.01 38.48 -3.50
C THR A 776 101.80 38.02 -2.27
N ASP A 777 101.06 37.62 -1.24
CA ASP A 777 101.34 36.67 -0.15
C ASP A 777 102.77 36.51 0.42
N THR A 778 102.87 36.91 1.70
CA THR A 778 103.54 36.26 2.85
C THR A 778 104.83 35.46 2.60
N THR A 779 106.00 35.87 3.11
CA THR A 779 106.41 35.74 4.52
C THR A 779 107.78 36.39 4.69
N GLY A 780 107.99 37.14 5.78
CA GLY A 780 109.32 37.65 6.14
C GLY A 780 109.29 38.97 6.88
N THR A 781 109.32 38.89 8.20
CA THR A 781 109.55 39.98 9.14
C THR A 781 110.76 40.82 8.74
N GLN A 782 110.55 42.11 8.48
CA GLN A 782 111.49 43.20 8.79
C GLN A 782 110.77 44.55 8.74
N SER A 783 110.81 45.24 9.87
CA SER A 783 110.49 46.66 10.00
C SER A 783 111.49 47.47 9.18
N SER A 784 111.05 48.15 8.13
CA SER A 784 111.77 49.28 7.56
C SER A 784 110.83 50.48 7.41
N SER A 785 110.99 51.42 8.33
CA SER A 785 110.66 52.82 8.16
C SER A 785 111.49 53.38 6.99
N THR A 786 110.99 53.25 5.76
CA THR A 786 111.50 54.00 4.60
C THR A 786 110.40 54.94 4.13
N GLN A 787 110.58 56.22 4.42
CA GLN A 787 109.79 57.32 3.86
C GLN A 787 110.03 57.35 2.35
N ASN A 788 109.26 56.57 1.59
CA ASN A 788 109.35 56.56 0.13
C ASN A 788 108.89 57.94 -0.39
N THR A 789 109.81 58.70 -0.98
CA THR A 789 109.53 60.03 -1.52
C THR A 789 108.76 59.94 -2.84
N TRP A 790 108.02 60.99 -3.24
CA TRP A 790 107.27 61.08 -4.50
C TRP A 790 108.06 60.61 -5.75
N ALA A 791 109.38 60.78 -5.74
CA ALA A 791 110.27 60.37 -6.82
C ALA A 791 110.26 58.85 -7.10
N GLU A 792 110.10 58.00 -6.08
CA GLU A 792 110.08 56.53 -6.24
C GLU A 792 108.74 56.04 -6.81
N HIS A 793 107.63 56.58 -6.32
CA HIS A 793 106.30 56.27 -6.84
C HIS A 793 106.10 56.80 -8.26
N LYS A 794 106.67 57.96 -8.60
CA LYS A 794 106.69 58.46 -9.97
C LYS A 794 107.46 57.53 -10.91
N ARG A 795 108.58 56.94 -10.45
CA ARG A 795 109.28 55.89 -11.22
C ARG A 795 108.40 54.65 -11.41
N GLN A 796 107.77 54.16 -10.35
CA GLN A 796 106.84 53.02 -10.44
C GLN A 796 105.65 53.28 -11.37
N LEU A 797 105.12 54.51 -11.38
CA LEU A 797 104.04 54.90 -12.29
C LEU A 797 104.50 54.90 -13.76
N VAL A 798 105.74 55.34 -14.04
CA VAL A 798 106.32 55.31 -15.40
C VAL A 798 106.61 53.87 -15.85
N ASP A 799 107.13 53.03 -14.94
CA ASP A 799 107.56 51.66 -15.28
C ASP A 799 106.37 50.68 -15.39
N ASN A 800 105.42 50.73 -14.45
CA ASN A 800 104.30 49.78 -14.36
C ASN A 800 102.98 50.33 -14.92
N GLY A 801 102.86 51.65 -15.10
CA GLY A 801 101.62 52.29 -15.58
C GLY A 801 100.47 52.33 -14.57
N ALA A 802 100.64 51.82 -13.35
CA ALA A 802 99.60 51.81 -12.33
C ALA A 802 100.08 52.41 -11.01
N LEU A 803 99.19 53.15 -10.36
CA LEU A 803 99.41 53.73 -9.04
C LEU A 803 98.24 53.38 -8.12
N CYS A 804 98.54 52.61 -7.09
CA CYS A 804 97.60 52.32 -6.01
C CYS A 804 97.75 53.37 -4.91
N PHE A 805 96.65 53.86 -4.36
CA PHE A 805 96.69 54.75 -3.21
C PHE A 805 95.51 54.48 -2.28
N LYS A 806 95.70 54.84 -1.01
CA LYS A 806 94.68 54.70 0.04
C LYS A 806 94.29 56.06 0.56
N LEU A 807 92.99 56.22 0.79
CA LEU A 807 92.42 57.36 1.51
C LEU A 807 92.04 56.87 2.92
N PRO A 808 92.97 56.94 3.91
CA PRO A 808 92.71 56.45 5.25
C PRO A 808 91.80 57.40 6.04
N GLU A 809 91.17 56.89 7.08
CA GLU A 809 90.31 57.66 7.99
C GLU A 809 91.01 58.91 8.57
N ALA A 810 92.31 58.79 8.91
CA ALA A 810 93.13 59.88 9.43
C ALA A 810 93.14 61.12 8.52
N LEU A 811 93.06 60.93 7.20
CA LEU A 811 93.07 62.02 6.23
C LEU A 811 91.79 62.87 6.29
N PHE A 812 90.68 62.27 6.72
CA PHE A 812 89.41 62.99 6.89
C PHE A 812 89.22 63.54 8.31
N GLU A 813 89.79 62.87 9.32
CA GLU A 813 89.82 63.36 10.72
C GLU A 813 90.64 64.65 10.86
N GLU A 814 91.66 64.86 10.03
CA GLU A 814 92.47 66.09 10.05
C GLU A 814 91.66 67.34 9.71
N ASP A 815 90.76 67.27 8.72
CA ASP A 815 89.95 68.42 8.31
C ASP A 815 88.77 68.62 9.26
N TYR A 816 88.07 67.52 9.57
CA TYR A 816 86.84 67.53 10.35
C TYR A 816 86.82 66.31 11.31
N PRO A 817 87.25 66.49 12.57
CA PRO A 817 87.31 65.39 13.52
C PRO A 817 85.92 64.90 13.92
N HIS A 818 85.82 63.61 14.21
CA HIS A 818 84.61 62.90 14.65
C HIS A 818 83.45 62.83 13.65
N HIS A 819 83.61 63.32 12.42
CA HIS A 819 82.57 63.18 11.39
C HIS A 819 82.35 61.70 11.02
N ILE A 820 81.08 61.30 11.04
CA ILE A 820 80.62 59.93 10.72
C ILE A 820 79.90 59.92 9.36
N LEU A 821 79.62 58.72 8.83
CA LEU A 821 78.93 58.52 7.55
C LEU A 821 79.57 59.29 6.39
N ARG A 822 80.90 59.18 6.25
CA ARG A 822 81.64 59.82 5.15
C ARG A 822 81.42 59.06 3.84
N ARG A 823 80.60 59.63 2.95
CA ARG A 823 80.17 59.00 1.69
C ARG A 823 80.52 59.85 0.49
N ILE A 824 81.07 59.25 -0.55
CA ILE A 824 81.48 59.95 -1.77
C ILE A 824 80.23 60.45 -2.52
N LYS A 825 80.27 61.71 -2.96
CA LYS A 825 79.26 62.31 -3.85
C LYS A 825 79.76 62.40 -5.29
N GLY A 826 81.06 62.58 -5.46
CA GLY A 826 81.74 62.53 -6.75
C GLY A 826 83.24 62.61 -6.57
N ILE A 827 83.98 62.10 -7.54
CA ILE A 827 85.43 62.18 -7.59
C ILE A 827 85.83 62.72 -8.95
N SER A 828 86.75 63.68 -8.95
CA SER A 828 87.40 64.14 -10.16
C SER A 828 88.91 64.15 -9.98
N VAL A 829 89.65 63.93 -11.06
CA VAL A 829 91.11 63.80 -11.06
C VAL A 829 91.71 64.85 -12.00
N SER A 830 92.65 65.59 -11.47
CA SER A 830 93.47 66.55 -12.20
C SER A 830 94.92 66.03 -12.26
N LEU A 831 95.44 65.91 -13.47
CA LEU A 831 96.75 65.41 -13.83
C LEU A 831 97.55 66.58 -14.45
N PRO A 832 98.20 67.43 -13.63
CA PRO A 832 99.06 68.49 -14.14
C PRO A 832 100.28 67.92 -14.87
N ALA A 833 100.12 67.72 -16.18
CA ALA A 833 101.07 67.18 -17.13
C ALA A 833 101.19 68.12 -18.34
N THR A 834 102.33 68.08 -19.03
CA THR A 834 102.47 68.80 -20.31
C THR A 834 101.92 67.91 -21.42
N LEU A 835 100.71 68.22 -21.88
CA LEU A 835 100.07 67.53 -22.99
C LEU A 835 100.45 68.18 -24.32
N GLY A 836 100.62 67.37 -25.36
CA GLY A 836 100.69 67.86 -26.73
C GLY A 836 99.37 68.48 -27.18
N PRO A 837 99.37 69.35 -28.21
CA PRO A 837 98.14 69.81 -28.83
C PRO A 837 97.31 68.60 -29.32
N TYR A 838 96.04 68.53 -28.91
CA TYR A 838 95.11 67.44 -29.24
C TYR A 838 95.51 66.04 -28.73
N GLU A 839 96.25 65.97 -27.62
CA GLU A 839 96.59 64.71 -26.95
C GLU A 839 95.71 64.49 -25.72
N ASP A 840 94.95 63.39 -25.71
CA ASP A 840 94.11 62.97 -24.57
C ASP A 840 94.90 62.04 -23.63
N ILE A 841 94.54 62.07 -22.36
CA ILE A 841 95.03 61.12 -21.37
C ILE A 841 94.17 59.86 -21.42
N LYS A 842 94.78 58.67 -21.29
CA LYS A 842 94.01 57.42 -21.12
C LYS A 842 94.34 56.89 -19.75
N ALA A 843 93.42 57.07 -18.81
CA ALA A 843 93.53 56.51 -17.47
C ALA A 843 92.20 55.94 -16.99
N ILE A 844 92.27 54.94 -16.11
CA ILE A 844 91.13 54.29 -15.48
C ILE A 844 91.31 54.42 -13.98
N LEU A 845 90.29 54.96 -13.33
CA LEU A 845 90.21 55.04 -11.88
C LEU A 845 89.26 53.97 -11.37
N THR A 846 89.76 53.07 -10.52
CA THR A 846 89.00 51.97 -9.92
C THR A 846 88.98 52.08 -8.40
N GLN A 847 87.80 51.95 -7.78
CA GLN A 847 87.68 51.82 -6.32
C GLN A 847 87.69 50.34 -5.94
N THR A 848 88.81 49.85 -5.39
CA THR A 848 88.99 48.42 -5.08
C THR A 848 88.39 48.02 -3.74
N HIS A 849 88.34 48.95 -2.78
CA HIS A 849 87.76 48.73 -1.46
C HIS A 849 87.13 50.03 -0.96
N ASN A 850 86.02 49.91 -0.23
CA ASN A 850 85.40 51.05 0.44
C ASN A 850 84.84 50.66 1.81
N GLU A 851 84.83 51.62 2.72
CA GLU A 851 84.36 51.45 4.09
C GLU A 851 83.56 52.67 4.55
N ILE A 852 82.40 52.40 5.15
CA ILE A 852 81.50 53.42 5.72
C ILE A 852 81.34 53.12 7.21
N VAL A 853 81.54 54.14 8.04
CA VAL A 853 81.19 54.11 9.46
C VAL A 853 79.76 54.62 9.61
N LEU A 854 78.86 53.74 10.01
CA LEU A 854 77.45 54.08 10.22
C LEU A 854 77.26 54.84 11.54
N PRO A 855 76.14 55.58 11.70
CA PRO A 855 75.81 56.24 12.96
C PRO A 855 75.67 55.29 14.17
N SER A 856 75.41 54.00 13.94
CA SER A 856 75.38 52.95 14.96
C SER A 856 76.77 52.52 15.47
N GLY A 857 77.85 52.96 14.81
CA GLY A 857 79.22 52.51 15.04
C GLY A 857 79.63 51.26 14.26
N GLU A 858 78.70 50.63 13.54
CA GLU A 858 79.00 49.50 12.66
C GLU A 858 79.76 49.96 11.40
N ARG A 859 80.78 49.18 11.03
CA ARG A 859 81.59 49.39 9.80
C ARG A 859 81.06 48.51 8.69
N ARG A 860 80.51 49.13 7.63
CA ARG A 860 80.04 48.41 6.44
C ARG A 860 81.06 48.53 5.32
N ARG A 861 81.45 47.38 4.75
CA ARG A 861 82.53 47.26 3.76
C ARG A 861 81.97 46.87 2.39
N ASP A 862 82.66 47.31 1.35
CA ASP A 862 82.51 46.87 -0.04
C ASP A 862 81.11 47.06 -0.64
N MET A 863 80.47 48.17 -0.29
CA MET A 863 79.20 48.56 -0.90
C MET A 863 79.45 48.98 -2.35
N ARG A 864 78.96 48.17 -3.30
CA ARG A 864 79.19 48.35 -4.75
C ARG A 864 80.68 48.54 -5.09
N ALA A 865 81.55 47.69 -4.53
CA ALA A 865 82.99 47.67 -4.80
C ALA A 865 83.31 47.42 -6.30
N HIS A 866 84.54 47.76 -6.70
CA HIS A 866 85.07 47.60 -8.06
C HIS A 866 84.38 48.42 -9.16
N GLN A 867 83.76 49.55 -8.80
CA GLN A 867 83.34 50.53 -9.81
C GLN A 867 84.56 51.14 -10.52
N GLN A 868 84.38 51.53 -11.78
CA GLN A 868 85.44 52.05 -12.64
C GLN A 868 84.96 53.28 -13.40
N VAL A 869 85.87 54.21 -13.64
CA VAL A 869 85.65 55.42 -14.43
C VAL A 869 86.86 55.66 -15.34
N ALA A 870 86.61 56.11 -16.57
CA ALA A 870 87.67 56.47 -17.52
C ALA A 870 87.93 57.98 -17.48
N LEU A 871 89.20 58.38 -17.49
CA LEU A 871 89.66 59.77 -17.50
C LEU A 871 90.28 60.06 -18.87
N SER A 872 89.92 61.21 -19.45
CA SER A 872 90.27 61.59 -20.83
C SER A 872 90.93 62.97 -20.95
N THR A 873 90.40 63.96 -20.25
CA THR A 873 90.84 65.37 -20.31
C THR A 873 91.97 65.68 -19.31
N GLY A 874 92.00 64.98 -18.19
CA GLY A 874 93.01 65.13 -17.13
C GLY A 874 92.99 66.45 -16.37
N LEU A 875 91.97 67.29 -16.51
CA LEU A 875 91.77 68.49 -15.69
C LEU A 875 90.36 68.46 -15.10
N ASP A 876 90.25 68.34 -13.78
CA ASP A 876 89.01 68.13 -13.03
C ASP A 876 88.09 67.06 -13.66
N ASP A 877 88.70 65.97 -14.16
CA ASP A 877 88.00 64.94 -14.93
C ASP A 877 87.30 63.93 -14.01
N ASN A 878 85.99 63.80 -14.16
CA ASN A 878 85.14 62.88 -13.39
C ASN A 878 84.68 61.66 -14.20
N GLY A 879 85.15 61.53 -15.44
CA GLY A 879 84.82 60.49 -16.42
C GLY A 879 83.37 60.38 -16.85
N LEU A 880 82.61 61.46 -16.68
CA LEU A 880 81.33 61.66 -17.35
C LEU A 880 81.49 62.78 -18.38
N PHE A 881 80.76 62.71 -19.49
CA PHE A 881 80.80 63.78 -20.51
C PHE A 881 80.27 65.12 -19.97
N THR A 882 79.27 65.07 -19.10
CA THR A 882 78.73 66.24 -18.39
C THR A 882 78.43 65.84 -16.95
N LEU A 883 78.91 66.62 -15.98
CA LEU A 883 78.61 66.40 -14.56
C LEU A 883 77.34 67.17 -14.21
N ASN A 884 76.24 66.46 -13.96
CA ASN A 884 75.02 67.06 -13.45
C ASN A 884 74.53 66.32 -12.20
N PHE A 885 74.43 67.04 -11.08
CA PHE A 885 74.00 66.47 -9.81
C PHE A 885 72.47 66.37 -9.67
N GLU A 886 71.72 67.22 -10.40
CA GLU A 886 70.29 67.45 -10.20
C GLU A 886 69.42 66.75 -11.24
N SER A 887 69.81 66.75 -12.52
CA SER A 887 68.94 66.23 -13.60
C SER A 887 69.09 64.74 -13.90
N GLN A 888 70.01 64.03 -13.22
CA GLN A 888 70.32 62.64 -13.52
C GLN A 888 69.72 61.70 -12.47
N ASP A 889 68.87 60.80 -12.95
CA ASP A 889 68.12 59.83 -12.12
C ASP A 889 68.96 58.64 -11.64
N ARG A 890 70.13 58.43 -12.25
CA ARG A 890 71.07 57.36 -11.89
C ARG A 890 72.08 57.85 -10.87
N TYR A 891 72.58 56.93 -10.05
CA TYR A 891 73.72 57.23 -9.20
C TYR A 891 74.94 57.60 -10.04
N LEU A 892 75.66 58.64 -9.63
CA LEU A 892 76.97 58.97 -10.18
C LEU A 892 77.97 57.85 -9.85
N PRO A 893 79.05 57.72 -10.63
CA PRO A 893 80.12 56.79 -10.29
C PRO A 893 80.64 57.07 -8.87
N PHE A 894 80.75 56.00 -8.08
CA PHE A 894 81.16 56.02 -6.68
C PHE A 894 80.23 56.79 -5.73
N GLU A 895 79.05 57.21 -6.17
CA GLU A 895 78.09 57.91 -5.31
C GLU A 895 77.64 56.99 -4.16
N TYR A 896 77.65 57.52 -2.93
CA TYR A 896 77.36 56.84 -1.67
C TYR A 896 78.29 55.70 -1.28
N THR A 897 79.41 55.49 -1.98
CA THR A 897 80.47 54.59 -1.50
C THR A 897 81.28 55.26 -0.37
N GLY A 898 82.01 54.45 0.40
CA GLY A 898 82.81 54.95 1.52
C GLY A 898 83.93 55.89 1.07
N ALA A 899 84.06 57.03 1.75
CA ALA A 899 85.19 57.94 1.55
C ALA A 899 86.51 57.28 1.97
N ILE A 900 86.47 56.47 3.04
CA ILE A 900 87.57 55.59 3.42
C ILE A 900 87.65 54.49 2.36
N SER A 901 88.71 54.52 1.56
CA SER A 901 88.74 53.70 0.34
C SER A 901 90.14 53.46 -0.20
N ASN A 902 90.26 52.38 -0.98
CA ASN A 902 91.45 52.04 -1.74
C ASN A 902 91.17 52.25 -3.23
N TRP A 903 92.12 52.86 -3.92
CA TRP A 903 92.00 53.22 -5.33
C TRP A 903 93.18 52.72 -6.13
N THR A 904 92.92 52.42 -7.40
CA THR A 904 93.92 52.11 -8.40
C THR A 904 93.70 53.05 -9.57
N LEU A 905 94.71 53.87 -9.86
CA LEU A 905 94.78 54.69 -11.07
C LEU A 905 95.70 53.99 -12.06
N GLU A 906 95.12 53.48 -13.14
CA GLU A 906 95.81 52.73 -14.18
C GLU A 906 95.88 53.55 -15.46
N PHE A 907 97.05 53.61 -16.09
CA PHE A 907 97.26 54.19 -17.41
C PHE A 907 97.49 53.04 -18.40
N PRO A 908 96.48 52.66 -19.20
CA PRO A 908 96.65 51.63 -20.21
C PRO A 908 97.78 52.01 -21.18
N ASN A 909 98.65 51.06 -21.49
CA ASN A 909 99.82 51.24 -22.38
C ASN A 909 100.78 52.36 -21.93
N PRO A 910 101.45 52.23 -20.77
CA PRO A 910 102.32 53.28 -20.22
C PRO A 910 103.46 53.67 -21.16
N ALA A 911 103.96 52.75 -21.97
CA ALA A 911 105.00 53.01 -22.97
C ALA A 911 104.59 54.05 -24.04
N GLN A 912 103.31 54.13 -24.40
CA GLN A 912 102.82 55.13 -25.37
C GLN A 912 102.57 56.50 -24.72
N GLN A 913 102.31 56.53 -23.42
CA GLN A 913 102.05 57.75 -22.64
C GLN A 913 103.28 58.18 -21.82
N GLU A 914 104.46 57.64 -22.11
CA GLU A 914 105.68 57.82 -21.30
C GLU A 914 106.08 59.29 -21.16
N ALA A 915 105.90 60.09 -22.23
CA ALA A 915 106.17 61.52 -22.22
C ALA A 915 105.23 62.27 -21.24
N VAL A 916 103.94 61.97 -21.30
CA VAL A 916 102.92 62.53 -20.41
C VAL A 916 103.21 62.09 -18.97
N LEU A 917 103.43 60.79 -18.71
CA LEU A 917 103.75 60.24 -17.39
C LEU A 917 105.01 60.85 -16.77
N LYS A 918 106.08 61.07 -17.56
CA LYS A 918 107.29 61.77 -17.10
C LYS A 918 107.02 63.23 -16.77
N SER A 919 106.10 63.89 -17.47
CA SER A 919 105.73 65.28 -17.23
C SER A 919 104.79 65.51 -16.05
N ILE A 920 104.10 64.47 -15.57
CA ILE A 920 103.19 64.56 -14.42
C ILE A 920 103.98 65.07 -13.21
N ASN A 921 103.60 66.25 -12.73
CA ASN A 921 104.23 66.87 -11.57
C ASN A 921 103.60 66.44 -10.25
N ASP A 922 102.31 66.12 -10.30
CA ASP A 922 101.46 65.73 -9.17
C ASP A 922 100.21 65.03 -9.72
N ILE A 923 99.50 64.30 -8.87
CA ILE A 923 98.16 63.78 -9.17
C ILE A 923 97.25 64.36 -8.10
N VAL A 924 96.26 65.12 -8.53
CA VAL A 924 95.36 65.85 -7.64
C VAL A 924 93.98 65.24 -7.73
N ILE A 925 93.47 64.78 -6.58
CA ILE A 925 92.14 64.19 -6.47
C ILE A 925 91.23 65.23 -5.83
N HIS A 926 90.16 65.59 -6.52
CA HIS A 926 89.08 66.40 -5.97
C HIS A 926 87.99 65.46 -5.48
N LEU A 927 88.05 65.10 -4.20
CA LEU A 927 87.05 64.25 -3.58
C LEU A 927 85.91 65.11 -3.05
N ARG A 928 84.73 64.97 -3.63
CA ARG A 928 83.49 65.55 -3.12
C ARG A 928 82.79 64.47 -2.31
N TYR A 929 82.67 64.67 -1.00
CA TYR A 929 82.03 63.72 -0.11
C TYR A 929 81.03 64.42 0.80
N THR A 930 80.15 63.62 1.37
CA THR A 930 79.15 64.03 2.35
C THR A 930 79.52 63.42 3.70
N ALA A 931 79.27 64.14 4.78
CA ALA A 931 79.50 63.64 6.14
C ALA A 931 78.42 64.14 7.10
N ARG A 932 78.26 63.45 8.22
CA ARG A 932 77.38 63.87 9.33
C ARG A 932 78.21 64.13 10.58
N VAL A 933 77.78 65.13 11.35
CA VAL A 933 78.25 65.30 12.72
C VAL A 933 77.59 64.20 13.56
N PRO A 934 78.33 63.51 14.44
CA PRO A 934 77.72 62.60 15.41
C PRO A 934 76.70 63.43 16.21
N ALA A 935 75.46 62.96 16.27
CA ALA A 935 74.46 63.58 17.12
C ALA A 935 75.09 63.69 18.52
N ALA A 936 75.07 64.89 19.12
CA ALA A 936 75.58 65.09 20.47
C ALA A 936 74.92 64.03 21.34
N SER A 937 75.68 63.01 21.73
CA SER A 937 75.22 62.04 22.70
C SER A 937 74.92 62.87 23.94
N GLU A 938 73.65 62.90 24.33
CA GLU A 938 73.31 63.16 25.72
C GLU A 938 74.26 62.32 26.54
N VAL A 939 75.17 63.01 27.23
CA VAL A 939 75.99 62.45 28.28
C VAL A 939 75.00 61.92 29.31
N LYS A 940 74.63 60.65 29.18
CA LYS A 940 74.05 59.90 30.29
C LYS A 940 75.19 59.71 31.29
N ALA A 941 75.00 60.34 32.44
CA ALA A 941 75.76 60.12 33.66
C ALA A 941 75.79 58.64 34.07
#